data_AF-A0A9N8VQ76-F1
#
_entry.id   AF-A0A9N8VQ76-F1
#
_cell.length_a   1.000
_cell.length_b   1.000
_cell.length_c   1.000
_cell.angle_alpha   90.00
_cell.angle_beta   90.00
_cell.angle_gamma   90.00
#
_symmetry.space_group_name_H-M   'P 1'
#
loop_
_entity.id
_entity.type
_entity.pdbx_description
1 polymer ?
#
loop_
_entity_poly.entity_id
_entity_poly.type
_entity_poly.pdbx_seq_one_letter_code
_entity_poly.pdbx_strand_id
1 'polypeptide(L)'
;MSKEEQSLGPLYPINSVTYPDRTIVIRLSNRLSCPEKPTIFALRFVYPNGTLIAKNFENIFSTINFCPTNRIDNYLLIRYWRVLDDSTTIIQYAGLIISIDGIVIESQLLLSDALNIVNTTYFLNHVSTLSIGQKGILYASVGILKSPSNFQLDDFKLFTTIEGGFGLVYSVSLITIDNNTLPNPTTAILYMTSLHLSQDNFSTPSIIYQITDPQAKINIKSCRPNYLSVGYACFISVNAPANNIAGISELNFWRLISFFSTGTIISTVDLVNNLVNSSNTIIINYTSASSLYYGGYLMSGRNTLKLIQGSIYDNNENFIQDWGIPSSANVTNFNMLNNNTIWAVSPSEDYLGGSWNLYFNDLPSFYDSVYLNSVINTTLPSINSTIPLAITSININYNLNVTASLQNISIYQRTNTNSGVIDNLRQTLFASSPNVHFVNGFEVLIDVLSCAFNQQGEEYFVTIDDNFAILSNSNEPIFGIKNGTWIFKTVSGFNNSFTDDINVIVRLSTDASGYFRNLNDTERSYFLDEMRTAFSNVIPIDSSRLFITKRYQFDGLNDRNKILLEIKIYSTSDLTERNSEQLYQDINTLITNKSITSLMYYNSTASLDSEYGAKILVLGYIDMVSLEFLCSNVGIFQAPFTLTTERWIYFGTFISIILEDIPQLVTGFIPVQPPAVRNKFRESDSIISTGNGGGNIRRQSFLAPPLSINSSNPGNPGEDVIIVPGSPGIGVGSAKFK
;
A
#
# COMPACT_ATOMS: atom_id res chain seq x y z
N MET A 1 25.96 18.79 -25.23
CA MET A 1 26.19 20.01 -24.44
C MET A 1 25.19 21.08 -24.85
N SER A 2 24.39 21.58 -23.89
CA SER A 2 23.68 22.86 -24.06
C SER A 2 24.67 24.01 -23.79
N LYS A 3 24.25 25.27 -24.01
CA LYS A 3 25.08 26.44 -23.68
C LYS A 3 25.36 26.62 -22.18
N GLU A 4 24.61 25.95 -21.31
CA GLU A 4 24.74 26.08 -19.85
C GLU A 4 25.97 25.36 -19.30
N GLU A 5 26.46 24.31 -19.97
CA GLU A 5 27.55 23.47 -19.45
C GLU A 5 28.94 24.14 -19.58
N GLN A 6 29.03 25.32 -20.18
CA GLN A 6 30.29 26.05 -20.39
C GLN A 6 30.72 26.93 -19.20
N SER A 7 29.85 27.21 -18.21
CA SER A 7 30.17 28.08 -17.07
C SER A 7 30.68 27.36 -15.82
N LEU A 8 30.53 26.03 -15.75
CA LEU A 8 30.66 25.26 -14.50
C LEU A 8 32.00 24.52 -14.33
N GLY A 9 32.76 24.35 -15.42
CA GLY A 9 33.90 23.44 -15.44
C GLY A 9 33.49 21.95 -15.45
N PRO A 10 34.43 21.03 -15.25
CA PRO A 10 34.16 19.59 -15.24
C PRO A 10 33.24 19.20 -14.06
N LEU A 11 32.30 18.28 -14.30
CA LEU A 11 31.29 17.86 -13.32
C LEU A 11 31.24 16.33 -13.20
N TYR A 12 31.60 15.82 -12.02
CA TYR A 12 31.77 14.40 -11.73
C TYR A 12 30.61 13.82 -10.89
N PRO A 13 30.18 12.58 -11.15
CA PRO A 13 29.14 11.91 -10.36
C PRO A 13 29.67 11.48 -8.98
N ILE A 14 29.04 12.00 -7.91
CA ILE A 14 29.47 11.78 -6.51
C ILE A 14 28.48 10.95 -5.67
N ASN A 15 27.18 11.16 -5.84
CA ASN A 15 26.12 10.48 -5.08
C ASN A 15 24.95 10.12 -6.01
N SER A 16 24.10 9.19 -5.57
CA SER A 16 22.93 8.74 -6.36
C SER A 16 21.73 8.36 -5.50
N VAL A 17 20.56 8.26 -6.14
CA VAL A 17 19.30 7.71 -5.61
C VAL A 17 18.55 6.97 -6.73
N THR A 18 17.72 5.99 -6.39
CA THR A 18 16.87 5.23 -7.33
C THR A 18 15.41 5.16 -6.83
N TYR A 19 14.46 5.43 -7.72
CA TYR A 19 13.01 5.41 -7.48
C TYR A 19 12.34 4.09 -7.90
N PRO A 20 11.07 3.79 -7.49
CA PRO A 20 10.41 2.51 -7.78
C PRO A 20 10.04 2.32 -9.26
N ASP A 21 9.78 3.44 -9.94
CA ASP A 21 9.59 3.53 -11.40
C ASP A 21 10.88 3.22 -12.19
N ARG A 22 12.03 3.12 -11.50
CA ARG A 22 13.40 2.95 -12.00
C ARG A 22 14.10 4.24 -12.46
N THR A 23 13.55 5.42 -12.16
CA THR A 23 14.27 6.70 -12.36
C THR A 23 15.50 6.75 -11.45
N ILE A 24 16.66 7.08 -12.04
CA ILE A 24 17.94 7.24 -11.34
C ILE A 24 18.24 8.74 -11.24
N VAL A 25 18.58 9.21 -10.03
CA VAL A 25 19.03 10.59 -9.82
C VAL A 25 20.51 10.57 -9.43
N ILE A 26 21.31 11.32 -10.19
CA ILE A 26 22.76 11.45 -10.01
C ILE A 26 23.08 12.87 -9.59
N ARG A 27 23.81 13.02 -8.48
CA ARG A 27 24.37 14.30 -8.04
C ARG A 27 25.76 14.49 -8.66
N LEU A 28 25.96 15.62 -9.34
CA LEU A 28 27.24 16.02 -9.90
C LEU A 28 27.92 17.10 -9.04
N SER A 29 29.25 17.12 -9.05
CA SER A 29 30.08 18.16 -8.40
C SER A 29 31.41 18.35 -9.14
N ASN A 30 31.96 19.56 -9.12
CA ASN A 30 33.29 19.85 -9.70
C ASN A 30 34.47 19.40 -8.81
N ARG A 31 34.19 18.90 -7.59
CA ARG A 31 35.17 18.25 -6.72
C ARG A 31 34.60 16.97 -6.10
N LEU A 32 35.47 15.99 -5.92
CA LEU A 32 35.18 14.67 -5.31
C LEU A 32 35.09 14.68 -3.77
N SER A 33 35.08 15.86 -3.14
CA SER A 33 35.06 16.06 -1.68
C SER A 33 33.91 16.97 -1.26
N CYS A 34 33.26 16.64 -0.14
CA CYS A 34 31.94 17.19 0.22
C CYS A 34 31.85 18.50 1.09
N PRO A 35 32.94 19.18 1.55
CA PRO A 35 32.79 20.25 2.56
C PRO A 35 32.73 21.71 2.06
N GLU A 36 33.13 22.02 0.83
CA GLU A 36 33.17 23.42 0.34
C GLU A 36 31.86 23.86 -0.34
N LYS A 37 31.52 25.15 -0.23
CA LYS A 37 30.31 25.78 -0.78
C LYS A 37 30.19 25.55 -2.30
N PRO A 38 29.24 24.71 -2.78
CA PRO A 38 28.94 24.65 -4.21
C PRO A 38 28.20 25.94 -4.57
N THR A 39 28.67 26.63 -5.61
CA THR A 39 27.88 27.70 -6.25
C THR A 39 26.59 27.14 -6.84
N ILE A 40 26.67 25.92 -7.40
CA ILE A 40 25.54 25.18 -7.98
C ILE A 40 25.50 23.75 -7.46
N PHE A 41 24.36 23.33 -6.92
CA PHE A 41 24.05 21.93 -6.62
C PHE A 41 23.39 21.30 -7.86
N ALA A 42 24.15 20.47 -8.60
CA ALA A 42 23.70 19.89 -9.86
C ALA A 42 23.12 18.47 -9.67
N LEU A 43 21.92 18.25 -10.18
CA LEU A 43 21.27 16.96 -10.32
C LEU A 43 21.03 16.62 -11.79
N ARG A 44 21.02 15.31 -12.08
CA ARG A 44 20.61 14.71 -13.34
C ARG A 44 19.62 13.59 -13.06
N PHE A 45 18.43 13.67 -13.66
CA PHE A 45 17.36 12.70 -13.54
C PHE A 45 17.35 11.87 -14.83
N VAL A 46 17.59 10.57 -14.72
CA VAL A 46 17.60 9.59 -15.82
C VAL A 46 16.35 8.74 -15.69
N TYR A 47 15.39 8.94 -16.60
CA TYR A 47 14.13 8.21 -16.61
C TYR A 47 14.28 6.84 -17.30
N PRO A 48 13.39 5.87 -17.05
CA PRO A 48 13.48 4.51 -17.61
C PRO A 48 13.44 4.44 -19.14
N ASN A 49 12.88 5.48 -19.79
CA ASN A 49 12.85 5.64 -21.25
C ASN A 49 14.13 6.27 -21.84
N GLY A 50 15.19 6.46 -21.03
CA GLY A 50 16.44 7.10 -21.42
C GLY A 50 16.43 8.64 -21.41
N THR A 51 15.31 9.29 -21.06
CA THR A 51 15.24 10.75 -20.98
C THR A 51 16.13 11.28 -19.85
N LEU A 52 16.96 12.28 -20.16
CA LEU A 52 17.82 12.98 -19.20
C LEU A 52 17.26 14.39 -18.92
N ILE A 53 16.87 14.68 -17.67
CA ILE A 53 16.51 16.03 -17.23
C ILE A 53 17.60 16.57 -16.30
N ALA A 54 18.13 17.75 -16.62
CA ALA A 54 19.07 18.47 -15.78
C ALA A 54 18.33 19.45 -14.85
N LYS A 55 18.78 19.52 -13.59
CA LYS A 55 18.30 20.50 -12.60
C LYS A 55 19.49 21.02 -11.81
N ASN A 56 19.65 22.33 -11.76
CA ASN A 56 20.76 23.02 -11.13
C ASN A 56 20.18 23.99 -10.10
N PHE A 57 20.61 23.92 -8.84
CA PHE A 57 20.11 24.78 -7.76
C PHE A 57 21.22 25.68 -7.24
N GLU A 58 21.01 27.00 -7.31
CA GLU A 58 21.97 28.01 -6.83
C GLU A 58 21.49 28.64 -5.51
N ASN A 59 22.41 28.98 -4.62
CA ASN A 59 22.17 29.83 -3.43
C ASN A 59 21.10 29.37 -2.42
N ILE A 60 20.51 28.17 -2.54
CA ILE A 60 19.47 27.66 -1.62
C ILE A 60 20.03 27.34 -0.21
N PHE A 61 21.32 27.02 -0.09
CA PHE A 61 21.89 26.42 1.13
C PHE A 61 22.79 27.39 1.92
N SER A 62 22.92 27.13 3.23
CA SER A 62 23.77 27.86 4.17
C SER A 62 25.27 27.69 3.88
N THR A 63 26.16 28.26 4.69
CA THR A 63 27.61 28.30 4.40
C THR A 63 28.39 27.00 4.65
N ILE A 64 27.79 25.96 5.25
CA ILE A 64 28.50 24.76 5.72
C ILE A 64 27.78 23.46 5.30
N ASN A 65 28.55 22.52 4.72
CA ASN A 65 28.25 21.10 4.48
C ASN A 65 26.92 20.71 3.81
N PHE A 66 27.05 20.04 2.64
CA PHE A 66 25.91 19.60 1.81
C PHE A 66 26.13 18.14 1.37
N CYS A 67 25.77 17.18 2.21
CA CYS A 67 25.91 15.75 1.90
C CYS A 67 24.63 14.94 2.15
N PRO A 68 23.57 15.07 1.31
CA PRO A 68 22.41 14.21 1.38
C PRO A 68 22.11 13.44 0.08
N THR A 69 21.59 12.23 0.24
CA THR A 69 20.92 11.44 -0.82
C THR A 69 19.93 10.46 -0.18
N ASN A 70 18.98 11.01 0.60
CA ASN A 70 17.89 10.23 1.19
C ASN A 70 16.66 10.35 0.30
N ARG A 71 16.11 9.22 -0.16
CA ARG A 71 14.80 9.20 -0.84
C ARG A 71 13.68 9.20 0.20
N ILE A 72 12.57 9.86 -0.11
CA ILE A 72 11.28 9.72 0.60
C ILE A 72 10.24 9.44 -0.48
N ASP A 73 9.89 8.16 -0.67
CA ASP A 73 8.90 7.74 -1.63
C ASP A 73 9.15 8.27 -3.07
N ASN A 74 8.32 9.19 -3.61
CA ASN A 74 8.50 9.87 -4.90
C ASN A 74 9.19 11.24 -4.80
N TYR A 75 9.84 11.51 -3.68
CA TYR A 75 10.56 12.75 -3.37
C TYR A 75 12.03 12.49 -2.98
N LEU A 76 12.86 13.51 -3.17
CA LEU A 76 14.26 13.55 -2.73
C LEU A 76 14.38 14.48 -1.53
N LEU A 77 14.88 13.98 -0.39
CA LEU A 77 15.25 14.80 0.77
C LEU A 77 16.73 15.16 0.73
N ILE A 78 17.00 16.44 0.52
CA ILE A 78 18.32 17.05 0.59
C ILE A 78 18.49 17.65 1.99
N ARG A 79 19.04 16.84 2.92
CA ARG A 79 19.48 17.26 4.26
C ARG A 79 20.73 18.15 4.18
N TYR A 80 20.70 19.32 4.81
CA TYR A 80 21.82 20.26 4.88
C TYR A 80 21.92 20.89 6.28
N TRP A 81 23.04 21.53 6.61
CA TRP A 81 23.14 22.30 7.86
C TRP A 81 22.70 23.75 7.64
N ARG A 82 21.84 24.24 8.53
CA ARG A 82 21.49 25.65 8.69
C ARG A 82 22.33 26.20 9.84
N VAL A 83 23.25 27.10 9.55
CA VAL A 83 23.93 27.90 10.58
C VAL A 83 22.92 28.88 11.20
N LEU A 84 22.95 29.03 12.52
CA LEU A 84 22.06 29.93 13.28
C LEU A 84 22.77 31.16 13.89
N ASP A 85 24.11 31.19 13.89
CA ASP A 85 24.93 32.25 14.46
C ASP A 85 26.07 32.70 13.51
N ASP A 86 26.44 33.98 13.54
CA ASP A 86 27.55 34.51 12.72
C ASP A 86 28.91 33.85 13.04
N SER A 87 29.06 33.25 14.23
CA SER A 87 30.26 32.52 14.67
C SER A 87 30.29 31.05 14.25
N THR A 88 29.28 30.53 13.54
CA THR A 88 29.20 29.13 13.04
C THR A 88 29.22 28.03 14.11
N THR A 89 28.99 28.38 15.38
CA THR A 89 29.00 27.45 16.52
C THR A 89 27.68 26.72 16.71
N ILE A 90 26.57 27.23 16.17
CA ILE A 90 25.23 26.66 16.33
C ILE A 90 24.69 26.26 14.96
N ILE A 91 24.52 24.95 14.77
CA ILE A 91 23.93 24.38 13.55
C ILE A 91 22.60 23.70 13.83
N GLN A 92 21.75 23.63 12.82
CA GLN A 92 20.49 22.90 12.83
C GLN A 92 20.40 22.04 11.57
N TYR A 93 19.93 20.80 11.67
CA TYR A 93 19.64 20.01 10.48
C TYR A 93 18.37 20.54 9.81
N ALA A 94 18.48 20.85 8.52
CA ALA A 94 17.39 21.32 7.68
C ALA A 94 17.25 20.44 6.42
N GLY A 95 16.09 20.50 5.77
CA GLY A 95 15.72 19.66 4.65
C GLY A 95 15.08 20.44 3.50
N LEU A 96 15.58 20.18 2.30
CA LEU A 96 15.00 20.58 1.02
C LEU A 96 14.32 19.35 0.40
N ILE A 97 13.00 19.39 0.21
CA ILE A 97 12.19 18.36 -0.43
C ILE A 97 11.96 18.74 -1.90
N ILE A 98 12.25 17.80 -2.80
CA ILE A 98 12.11 17.96 -4.25
C ILE A 98 11.29 16.79 -4.83
N SER A 99 10.41 17.04 -5.80
CA SER A 99 9.73 15.99 -6.58
C SER A 99 10.69 15.18 -7.47
N ILE A 100 10.22 14.04 -7.96
CA ILE A 100 10.89 13.25 -9.00
C ILE A 100 11.17 14.05 -10.29
N ASP A 101 10.37 15.08 -10.59
CA ASP A 101 10.56 16.01 -11.72
C ASP A 101 11.54 17.15 -11.41
N GLY A 102 12.13 17.17 -10.22
CA GLY A 102 13.03 18.22 -9.79
C GLY A 102 12.33 19.56 -9.49
N ILE A 103 11.12 19.53 -8.94
CA ILE A 103 10.38 20.72 -8.45
C ILE A 103 10.56 20.81 -6.93
N VAL A 104 10.99 21.98 -6.42
CA VAL A 104 11.11 22.21 -4.96
C VAL A 104 9.71 22.34 -4.35
N ILE A 105 9.47 21.64 -3.24
CA ILE A 105 8.19 21.61 -2.53
C ILE A 105 8.31 22.32 -1.18
N GLU A 106 9.35 22.00 -0.42
CA GLU A 106 9.74 22.66 0.83
C GLU A 106 11.26 22.84 0.81
N SER A 107 11.77 23.96 1.32
CA SER A 107 13.19 24.30 1.30
C SER A 107 13.85 24.45 2.67
N GLN A 108 13.06 24.63 3.75
CA GLN A 108 13.56 24.86 5.12
C GLN A 108 12.92 23.94 6.16
N LEU A 109 12.56 22.70 5.79
CA LEU A 109 12.04 21.73 6.75
C LEU A 109 13.05 21.51 7.89
N LEU A 110 12.67 21.80 9.13
CA LEU A 110 13.54 21.58 10.28
C LEU A 110 13.55 20.08 10.65
N LEU A 111 14.75 19.51 10.79
CA LEU A 111 14.98 18.08 11.06
C LEU A 111 15.65 17.81 12.41
N SER A 112 16.05 18.85 13.13
CA SER A 112 16.56 18.78 14.50
C SER A 112 16.32 20.09 15.25
N ASP A 113 16.50 20.06 16.58
CA ASP A 113 16.78 21.25 17.36
C ASP A 113 18.15 21.86 17.01
N ALA A 114 18.44 23.03 17.58
CA ALA A 114 19.74 23.68 17.47
C ALA A 114 20.83 22.93 18.27
N LEU A 115 21.94 22.60 17.62
CA LEU A 115 23.08 21.88 18.17
C LEU A 115 24.28 22.81 18.28
N ASN A 116 24.87 22.89 19.47
CA ASN A 116 26.05 23.72 19.74
C ASN A 116 27.34 22.89 19.59
N ILE A 117 28.21 23.27 18.65
CA ILE A 117 29.47 22.59 18.31
C ILE A 117 30.56 23.00 19.31
N VAL A 118 30.40 22.60 20.57
CA VAL A 118 31.45 22.72 21.58
C VAL A 118 32.28 21.43 21.59
N ASN A 119 33.57 21.57 21.26
CA ASN A 119 34.59 20.51 21.23
C ASN A 119 34.52 19.56 20.01
N THR A 120 35.61 19.47 19.25
CA THR A 120 35.67 18.80 17.93
C THR A 120 36.10 17.33 17.97
N THR A 121 36.27 16.75 19.16
CA THR A 121 36.94 15.46 19.36
C THR A 121 36.02 14.26 19.59
N TYR A 122 34.74 14.48 19.92
CA TYR A 122 33.75 13.40 20.08
C TYR A 122 32.41 13.79 19.48
N PHE A 123 32.18 13.38 18.22
CA PHE A 123 30.84 13.38 17.62
C PHE A 123 29.97 12.35 18.36
N LEU A 124 29.21 12.80 19.35
CA LEU A 124 28.21 11.97 20.02
C LEU A 124 27.12 11.56 19.03
N ASN A 125 26.79 10.26 19.03
CA ASN A 125 25.89 9.64 18.06
C ASN A 125 24.41 10.02 18.28
N HIS A 126 24.05 11.24 17.91
CA HIS A 126 22.65 11.64 17.74
C HIS A 126 22.08 10.97 16.49
N VAL A 127 21.04 10.15 16.64
CA VAL A 127 20.42 9.35 15.57
C VAL A 127 19.57 10.25 14.65
N SER A 128 20.22 11.03 13.79
CA SER A 128 19.58 11.92 12.80
C SER A 128 19.25 11.23 11.46
N THR A 129 19.06 9.90 11.49
CA THR A 129 18.58 9.12 10.35
C THR A 129 17.06 9.04 10.32
N LEU A 130 16.40 10.20 10.21
CA LEU A 130 14.99 10.27 9.87
C LEU A 130 14.79 9.71 8.45
N SER A 131 14.19 8.54 8.36
CA SER A 131 13.54 8.03 7.15
C SER A 131 12.03 8.13 7.36
N ILE A 132 11.27 8.39 6.30
CA ILE A 132 9.86 8.81 6.42
C ILE A 132 8.98 7.84 5.61
N GLY A 133 8.05 7.20 6.32
CA GLY A 133 7.02 6.32 5.76
C GLY A 133 5.72 7.08 5.50
N GLN A 134 4.89 6.58 4.59
CA GLN A 134 3.74 7.29 4.04
C GLN A 134 2.62 7.52 5.06
N LYS A 135 2.49 8.74 5.61
CA LYS A 135 1.17 9.41 5.82
C LYS A 135 1.22 10.93 6.07
N GLY A 136 2.25 11.63 5.59
CA GLY A 136 2.24 13.10 5.46
C GLY A 136 2.37 13.92 6.75
N ILE A 137 2.62 13.30 7.90
CA ILE A 137 2.84 13.99 9.18
C ILE A 137 4.25 13.72 9.68
N LEU A 138 5.01 14.79 9.96
CA LEU A 138 6.32 14.72 10.61
C LEU A 138 6.15 14.62 12.13
N TYR A 139 6.22 13.41 12.66
CA TYR A 139 6.59 13.20 14.06
C TYR A 139 8.09 12.90 14.14
N ALA A 140 8.86 13.94 14.46
CA ALA A 140 10.26 13.79 14.86
C ALA A 140 10.31 13.20 16.29
N SER A 141 10.12 11.88 16.43
CA SER A 141 10.32 11.19 17.70
C SER A 141 11.80 11.26 18.09
N VAL A 142 12.12 12.07 19.10
CA VAL A 142 13.49 12.25 19.61
C VAL A 142 13.84 11.09 20.56
N GLY A 143 13.97 9.90 19.98
CA GLY A 143 14.40 8.69 20.69
C GLY A 143 15.91 8.70 20.95
N ILE A 144 16.34 8.91 22.20
CA ILE A 144 17.74 8.73 22.60
C ILE A 144 18.00 7.24 22.89
N LEU A 145 18.42 6.50 21.87
CA LEU A 145 18.96 5.15 22.06
C LEU A 145 20.31 5.24 22.78
N LYS A 146 20.34 4.80 24.04
CA LYS A 146 21.55 4.69 24.85
C LYS A 146 22.10 3.28 24.71
N SER A 147 23.41 3.15 24.54
CA SER A 147 24.08 1.87 24.74
C SER A 147 23.89 1.38 26.19
N PRO A 148 23.94 0.06 26.44
CA PRO A 148 24.00 -0.45 27.81
C PRO A 148 25.17 0.16 28.59
N SER A 149 25.05 0.23 29.92
CA SER A 149 26.16 0.69 30.77
C SER A 149 27.43 -0.11 30.47
N ASN A 150 28.55 0.60 30.37
CA ASN A 150 29.87 0.08 29.98
C ASN A 150 30.02 -0.34 28.50
N PHE A 151 29.07 -0.02 27.61
CA PHE A 151 29.20 -0.25 26.16
C PHE A 151 29.23 1.06 25.36
N GLN A 152 30.02 1.08 24.28
CA GLN A 152 30.04 2.15 23.27
C GLN A 152 29.30 1.71 21.99
N LEU A 153 28.70 2.65 21.26
CA LEU A 153 28.09 2.40 19.95
C LEU A 153 29.16 2.48 18.84
N ASP A 154 29.35 1.40 18.08
CA ASP A 154 30.36 1.31 17.02
C ASP A 154 29.80 1.68 15.63
N ASP A 155 28.69 1.06 15.22
CA ASP A 155 28.07 1.28 13.92
C ASP A 155 26.54 1.07 14.01
N PHE A 156 25.79 1.61 13.03
CA PHE A 156 24.36 1.37 12.88
C PHE A 156 23.91 1.45 11.42
N LYS A 157 22.80 0.77 11.09
CA LYS A 157 22.11 0.86 9.79
C LYS A 157 20.59 0.82 9.99
N LEU A 158 19.90 1.72 9.32
CA LEU A 158 18.45 1.76 9.21
C LEU A 158 17.99 1.07 7.92
N PHE A 159 16.87 0.36 7.97
CA PHE A 159 16.21 -0.27 6.82
C PHE A 159 14.68 -0.22 6.95
N THR A 160 13.97 -0.46 5.85
CA THR A 160 12.50 -0.55 5.85
C THR A 160 12.05 -1.95 6.27
N THR A 161 11.12 -2.03 7.22
CA THR A 161 10.41 -3.28 7.56
C THR A 161 9.38 -3.64 6.49
N ILE A 162 8.95 -4.89 6.45
CA ILE A 162 7.87 -5.37 5.57
C ILE A 162 6.54 -4.67 5.92
N GLU A 163 6.34 -4.25 7.16
CA GLU A 163 5.15 -3.51 7.61
C GLU A 163 5.17 -2.00 7.26
N GLY A 164 6.18 -1.52 6.52
CA GLY A 164 6.34 -0.10 6.18
C GLY A 164 6.94 0.78 7.29
N GLY A 165 7.17 0.25 8.48
CA GLY A 165 7.94 0.88 9.55
C GLY A 165 9.47 0.76 9.35
N PHE A 166 10.26 1.13 10.36
CA PHE A 166 11.73 1.16 10.27
C PHE A 166 12.40 0.15 11.20
N GLY A 167 13.31 -0.64 10.64
CA GLY A 167 14.24 -1.46 11.41
C GLY A 167 15.56 -0.73 11.60
N LEU A 168 16.10 -0.75 12.82
CA LEU A 168 17.43 -0.27 13.14
C LEU A 168 18.25 -1.46 13.68
N VAL A 169 19.37 -1.74 13.03
CA VAL A 169 20.39 -2.66 13.53
C VAL A 169 21.61 -1.85 13.93
N TYR A 170 22.16 -2.13 15.11
CA TYR A 170 23.27 -1.37 15.68
C TYR A 170 24.23 -2.25 16.48
N SER A 171 25.53 -1.98 16.38
CA SER A 171 26.58 -2.72 17.06
C SER A 171 27.18 -1.93 18.21
N VAL A 172 27.47 -2.63 19.30
CA VAL A 172 28.15 -2.07 20.47
C VAL A 172 29.33 -2.94 20.88
N SER A 173 30.38 -2.32 21.41
CA SER A 173 31.51 -3.01 22.07
C SER A 173 31.67 -2.55 23.52
N LEU A 174 32.23 -3.43 24.34
CA LEU A 174 32.52 -3.15 25.74
C LEU A 174 33.62 -2.08 25.84
N ILE A 175 33.34 -1.02 26.58
CA ILE A 175 34.34 -0.04 27.02
C ILE A 175 35.20 -0.75 28.07
N THR A 176 36.51 -0.86 27.81
CA THR A 176 37.44 -1.55 28.72
C THR A 176 37.50 -0.83 30.07
N ILE A 177 37.00 -1.50 31.13
CA ILE A 177 37.13 -1.08 32.53
C ILE A 177 38.11 -2.02 33.21
N ASP A 178 39.21 -1.45 33.73
CA ASP A 178 40.26 -1.99 34.60
C ASP A 178 40.57 -3.50 34.64
N ASN A 179 41.85 -3.83 34.40
CA ASN A 179 42.45 -5.16 34.21
C ASN A 179 42.19 -6.27 35.27
N ASN A 180 41.45 -6.03 36.34
CA ASN A 180 41.38 -6.92 37.52
C ASN A 180 40.05 -7.66 37.75
N THR A 181 39.02 -7.46 36.93
CA THR A 181 37.78 -8.28 36.99
C THR A 181 37.36 -8.72 35.60
N LEU A 182 37.52 -10.02 35.29
CA LEU A 182 37.27 -10.62 33.97
C LEU A 182 35.77 -10.57 33.59
N PRO A 183 35.34 -9.77 32.59
CA PRO A 183 33.95 -9.74 32.14
C PRO A 183 33.73 -10.83 31.08
N ASN A 184 33.55 -12.07 31.52
CA ASN A 184 33.22 -13.20 30.65
C ASN A 184 31.68 -13.27 30.42
N PRO A 185 31.16 -13.50 29.20
CA PRO A 185 31.88 -13.79 27.95
C PRO A 185 31.79 -12.72 26.85
N THR A 186 30.78 -11.84 26.86
CA THR A 186 30.39 -11.11 25.64
C THR A 186 30.96 -9.70 25.59
N THR A 187 31.59 -9.37 24.46
CA THR A 187 32.44 -8.17 24.30
C THR A 187 32.00 -7.25 23.18
N ALA A 188 31.42 -7.79 22.10
CA ALA A 188 30.71 -7.02 21.09
C ALA A 188 29.38 -7.68 20.71
N ILE A 189 28.34 -6.86 20.57
CA ILE A 189 26.94 -7.28 20.45
C ILE A 189 26.29 -6.51 19.29
N LEU A 190 25.49 -7.20 18.50
CA LEU A 190 24.63 -6.63 17.46
C LEU A 190 23.17 -6.72 17.93
N TYR A 191 22.54 -5.55 18.06
CA TYR A 191 21.13 -5.41 18.42
C TYR A 191 20.28 -5.07 17.20
N MET A 192 19.00 -5.43 17.28
CA MET A 192 17.94 -5.06 16.34
C MET A 192 16.77 -4.46 17.12
N THR A 193 16.17 -3.39 16.61
CA THR A 193 14.92 -2.80 17.12
C THR A 193 14.08 -2.27 15.96
N SER A 194 12.77 -2.13 16.16
CA SER A 194 11.78 -1.70 15.16
C SER A 194 10.97 -0.50 15.65
N LEU A 195 10.64 0.41 14.73
CA LEU A 195 9.67 1.48 14.90
C LEU A 195 8.49 1.20 13.95
N HIS A 196 7.37 0.76 14.51
CA HIS A 196 6.16 0.42 13.76
C HIS A 196 5.37 1.69 13.43
N LEU A 197 4.68 1.75 12.29
CA LEU A 197 3.97 2.96 11.82
C LEU A 197 2.84 3.46 12.76
N SER A 198 2.42 2.63 13.73
CA SER A 198 1.39 2.93 14.72
C SER A 198 1.96 3.27 16.12
N GLN A 199 3.27 3.44 16.26
CA GLN A 199 3.95 3.64 17.54
C GLN A 199 4.99 4.76 17.48
N ASP A 200 5.00 5.66 18.47
CA ASP A 200 5.98 6.75 18.56
C ASP A 200 7.36 6.32 19.09
N ASN A 201 7.49 5.08 19.57
CA ASN A 201 8.67 4.55 20.25
C ASN A 201 9.20 3.27 19.58
N PHE A 202 10.52 3.09 19.66
CA PHE A 202 11.19 1.86 19.27
C PHE A 202 10.83 0.68 20.19
N SER A 203 10.75 -0.52 19.62
CA SER A 203 10.58 -1.78 20.35
C SER A 203 11.82 -2.13 21.18
N THR A 204 11.64 -3.00 22.19
CA THR A 204 12.75 -3.48 23.04
C THR A 204 13.86 -4.13 22.20
N PRO A 205 15.11 -3.65 22.23
CA PRO A 205 16.16 -4.18 21.36
C PRO A 205 16.51 -5.64 21.64
N SER A 206 16.42 -6.49 20.61
CA SER A 206 16.79 -7.90 20.64
C SER A 206 18.23 -8.11 20.17
N ILE A 207 18.96 -9.05 20.78
CA ILE A 207 20.30 -9.43 20.32
C ILE A 207 20.17 -10.36 19.11
N ILE A 208 20.71 -9.94 17.96
CA ILE A 208 20.79 -10.75 16.74
C ILE A 208 22.18 -11.33 16.47
N TYR A 209 23.24 -10.82 17.11
CA TYR A 209 24.56 -11.46 17.08
C TYR A 209 25.42 -11.04 18.28
N GLN A 210 26.38 -11.88 18.66
CA GLN A 210 27.37 -11.57 19.68
C GLN A 210 28.70 -12.27 19.41
N ILE A 211 29.80 -11.67 19.84
CA ILE A 211 31.14 -12.25 19.85
C ILE A 211 31.83 -11.98 21.20
N THR A 212 32.78 -12.83 21.55
CA THR A 212 33.47 -12.89 22.86
C THR A 212 34.93 -12.42 22.82
N ASP A 213 35.40 -11.92 21.68
CA ASP A 213 36.75 -11.37 21.54
C ASP A 213 36.78 -9.91 22.05
N PRO A 214 37.60 -9.56 23.05
CA PRO A 214 37.59 -8.24 23.70
C PRO A 214 38.06 -7.08 22.81
N GLN A 215 38.55 -7.35 21.60
CA GLN A 215 38.97 -6.32 20.64
C GLN A 215 38.20 -6.38 19.30
N ALA A 216 37.23 -7.28 19.16
CA ALA A 216 36.40 -7.35 17.95
C ALA A 216 35.43 -6.17 17.83
N LYS A 217 35.35 -5.61 16.62
CA LYS A 217 34.34 -4.62 16.22
C LYS A 217 33.47 -5.17 15.09
N ILE A 218 32.16 -5.04 15.25
CA ILE A 218 31.15 -5.50 14.29
C ILE A 218 30.76 -4.31 13.40
N ASN A 219 31.09 -4.37 12.11
CA ASN A 219 30.74 -3.37 11.11
C ASN A 219 29.52 -3.84 10.32
N ILE A 220 28.49 -3.01 10.17
CA ILE A 220 27.22 -3.38 9.55
C ILE A 220 27.20 -2.84 8.12
N LYS A 221 27.06 -3.74 7.14
CA LYS A 221 27.32 -3.45 5.73
C LYS A 221 26.03 -3.13 4.98
N SER A 222 25.04 -3.99 5.10
CA SER A 222 23.65 -3.69 4.76
C SER A 222 22.71 -4.54 5.60
N CYS A 223 21.47 -4.06 5.75
CA CYS A 223 20.35 -4.81 6.32
C CYS A 223 19.12 -4.52 5.44
N ARG A 224 18.34 -5.55 5.09
CA ARG A 224 17.13 -5.46 4.27
C ARG A 224 16.13 -6.57 4.64
N PRO A 225 14.85 -6.45 4.26
CA PRO A 225 13.97 -7.60 4.09
C PRO A 225 14.65 -8.71 3.27
N ASN A 226 14.36 -9.96 3.59
CA ASN A 226 14.83 -11.12 2.84
C ASN A 226 13.85 -11.41 1.70
N TYR A 227 14.32 -11.50 0.45
CA TYR A 227 13.46 -11.74 -0.73
C TYR A 227 13.26 -13.23 -1.07
N LEU A 228 14.05 -14.12 -0.47
CA LEU A 228 13.98 -15.57 -0.68
C LEU A 228 13.26 -16.31 0.43
N SER A 229 13.35 -15.79 1.65
CA SER A 229 12.73 -16.35 2.84
C SER A 229 12.15 -15.22 3.67
N VAL A 230 11.43 -15.58 4.71
CA VAL A 230 10.70 -14.67 5.59
C VAL A 230 11.62 -13.89 6.53
N GLY A 231 11.18 -12.69 6.93
CA GLY A 231 11.94 -11.78 7.79
C GLY A 231 13.04 -11.02 7.06
N TYR A 232 14.21 -10.92 7.70
CA TYR A 232 15.25 -9.95 7.38
C TYR A 232 16.62 -10.60 7.23
N ALA A 233 17.53 -9.90 6.55
CA ALA A 233 18.90 -10.30 6.31
C ALA A 233 19.86 -9.12 6.53
N CYS A 234 20.92 -9.32 7.31
CA CYS A 234 22.01 -8.36 7.51
C CYS A 234 23.36 -8.96 7.13
N PHE A 235 24.17 -8.21 6.39
CA PHE A 235 25.58 -8.48 6.15
C PHE A 235 26.43 -7.71 7.15
N ILE A 236 27.34 -8.39 7.84
CA ILE A 236 28.34 -7.79 8.72
C ILE A 236 29.76 -8.18 8.32
N SER A 237 30.74 -7.35 8.66
CA SER A 237 32.14 -7.76 8.76
C SER A 237 32.66 -7.54 10.17
N VAL A 238 33.21 -8.58 10.78
CA VAL A 238 33.86 -8.53 12.08
C VAL A 238 35.35 -8.36 11.84
N ASN A 239 35.96 -7.42 12.57
CA ASN A 239 37.39 -7.18 12.54
C ASN A 239 37.91 -7.20 14.00
N ALA A 240 38.90 -8.03 14.32
CA ALA A 240 39.67 -7.95 15.56
C ALA A 240 41.18 -7.91 15.28
N PRO A 241 41.97 -7.07 15.99
CA PRO A 241 43.42 -7.01 15.85
C PRO A 241 44.11 -8.36 16.08
N ALA A 242 45.24 -8.58 15.41
CA ALA A 242 46.10 -9.73 15.71
C ALA A 242 46.65 -9.63 17.13
N ASN A 243 46.34 -10.61 17.98
CA ASN A 243 46.94 -10.73 19.30
C ASN A 243 48.45 -11.00 19.14
N ASN A 244 49.31 -10.21 19.79
CA ASN A 244 50.79 -10.32 19.72
C ASN A 244 51.38 -11.64 20.30
N ILE A 245 50.54 -12.64 20.55
CA ILE A 245 50.89 -13.96 21.09
C ILE A 245 50.89 -14.97 19.95
N ALA A 246 52.07 -15.20 19.37
CA ALA A 246 52.45 -16.38 18.58
C ALA A 246 51.44 -16.86 17.49
N GLY A 247 51.27 -16.06 16.44
CA GLY A 247 50.87 -16.59 15.12
C GLY A 247 49.37 -16.59 14.79
N ILE A 248 48.51 -16.03 15.63
CA ILE A 248 47.09 -15.81 15.29
C ILE A 248 46.99 -14.56 14.39
N SER A 249 46.50 -14.73 13.16
CA SER A 249 46.22 -13.63 12.23
C SER A 249 45.03 -12.79 12.69
N GLU A 250 44.91 -11.56 12.17
CA GLU A 250 43.72 -10.71 12.39
C GLU A 250 42.42 -11.47 12.12
N LEU A 251 41.47 -11.40 13.05
CA LEU A 251 40.14 -12.00 12.89
C LEU A 251 39.26 -11.06 12.05
N ASN A 252 39.52 -11.06 10.75
CA ASN A 252 38.68 -10.40 9.75
C ASN A 252 37.81 -11.46 9.07
N PHE A 253 36.48 -11.40 9.27
CA PHE A 253 35.54 -12.30 8.59
C PHE A 253 34.20 -11.62 8.25
N TRP A 254 33.52 -12.12 7.23
CA TRP A 254 32.19 -11.67 6.83
C TRP A 254 31.13 -12.70 7.24
N ARG A 255 29.92 -12.23 7.57
CA ARG A 255 28.79 -13.09 7.95
C ARG A 255 27.46 -12.50 7.48
N LEU A 256 26.60 -13.35 6.92
CA LEU A 256 25.19 -13.10 6.67
C LEU A 256 24.38 -13.63 7.86
N ILE A 257 23.47 -12.82 8.37
CA ILE A 257 22.60 -13.14 9.50
C ILE A 257 21.15 -12.95 9.05
N SER A 258 20.32 -13.99 9.15
CA SER A 258 18.88 -13.91 8.90
C SER A 258 18.08 -14.03 10.19
N PHE A 259 17.07 -13.20 10.35
CA PHE A 259 16.29 -13.04 11.59
C PHE A 259 14.86 -12.57 11.32
N PHE A 260 13.95 -12.92 12.22
CA PHE A 260 12.57 -12.41 12.26
C PHE A 260 12.49 -10.98 12.82
N SER A 261 11.37 -10.30 12.59
CA SER A 261 10.99 -8.99 13.17
C SER A 261 11.21 -8.88 14.68
N THR A 262 11.10 -9.99 15.41
CA THR A 262 11.35 -10.11 16.86
C THR A 262 12.85 -10.12 17.24
N GLY A 263 13.75 -10.17 16.27
CA GLY A 263 15.18 -10.45 16.45
C GLY A 263 15.51 -11.94 16.63
N THR A 264 14.53 -12.85 16.53
CA THR A 264 14.78 -14.30 16.60
C THR A 264 15.58 -14.76 15.39
N ILE A 265 16.70 -15.45 15.60
CA ILE A 265 17.61 -15.89 14.53
C ILE A 265 17.06 -17.08 13.76
N ILE A 266 17.13 -16.97 12.43
CA ILE A 266 16.77 -18.01 11.46
C ILE A 266 18.03 -18.77 11.03
N SER A 267 19.10 -18.05 10.67
CA SER A 267 20.37 -18.63 10.23
C SER A 267 21.54 -17.65 10.33
N THR A 268 22.76 -18.19 10.36
CA THR A 268 24.02 -17.44 10.24
C THR A 268 24.96 -18.18 9.30
N VAL A 269 25.44 -17.50 8.27
CA VAL A 269 26.29 -18.06 7.20
C VAL A 269 27.58 -17.23 7.11
N ASP A 270 28.74 -17.88 7.17
CA ASP A 270 30.03 -17.22 6.99
C ASP A 270 30.33 -17.00 5.49
N LEU A 271 30.91 -15.85 5.15
CA LEU A 271 31.12 -15.43 3.76
C LEU A 271 32.60 -15.21 3.46
N VAL A 272 32.95 -15.28 2.17
CA VAL A 272 34.31 -15.03 1.68
C VAL A 272 34.74 -13.56 1.88
N ASN A 273 35.97 -13.37 2.36
CA ASN A 273 36.55 -12.04 2.58
C ASN A 273 36.94 -11.32 1.28
N ASN A 274 37.34 -12.09 0.27
CA ASN A 274 37.86 -11.63 -0.99
C ASN A 274 37.65 -12.68 -2.09
N LEU A 275 37.75 -12.25 -3.35
CA LEU A 275 37.90 -13.13 -4.50
C LEU A 275 39.31 -12.99 -5.07
N VAL A 276 39.93 -14.12 -5.40
CA VAL A 276 41.25 -14.19 -6.04
C VAL A 276 41.05 -14.82 -7.42
N ASN A 277 41.50 -14.16 -8.49
CA ASN A 277 41.38 -14.71 -9.84
C ASN A 277 42.31 -15.93 -10.04
N SER A 278 42.03 -16.76 -11.04
CA SER A 278 42.76 -18.01 -11.31
C SER A 278 44.26 -17.86 -11.64
N SER A 279 44.74 -16.63 -11.83
CA SER A 279 46.15 -16.28 -12.02
C SER A 279 46.81 -15.62 -10.80
N ASN A 280 46.09 -15.44 -9.68
CA ASN A 280 46.51 -14.74 -8.47
C ASN A 280 47.02 -13.28 -8.68
N THR A 281 46.62 -12.62 -9.78
CA THR A 281 47.05 -11.26 -10.15
C THR A 281 46.06 -10.18 -9.73
N ILE A 282 44.78 -10.53 -9.61
CA ILE A 282 43.71 -9.62 -9.19
C ILE A 282 43.04 -10.24 -7.97
N ILE A 283 43.10 -9.50 -6.87
CA ILE A 283 42.40 -9.78 -5.62
C ILE A 283 41.37 -8.66 -5.44
N ILE A 284 40.10 -9.01 -5.25
CA ILE A 284 39.02 -8.08 -4.91
C ILE A 284 38.78 -8.21 -3.41
N ASN A 285 39.19 -7.19 -2.64
CA ASN A 285 38.91 -7.15 -1.19
C ASN A 285 37.55 -6.51 -0.97
N TYR A 286 36.59 -7.28 -0.44
CA TYR A 286 35.21 -6.83 -0.28
C TYR A 286 35.06 -5.79 0.84
N THR A 287 34.23 -4.79 0.59
CA THR A 287 33.97 -3.66 1.49
C THR A 287 32.48 -3.44 1.77
N SER A 288 31.60 -3.87 0.86
CA SER A 288 30.12 -3.84 0.98
C SER A 288 29.49 -5.09 0.37
N ALA A 289 28.34 -5.53 0.89
CA ALA A 289 27.55 -6.64 0.33
C ALA A 289 26.04 -6.39 0.48
N SER A 290 25.22 -6.98 -0.39
CA SER A 290 23.75 -6.87 -0.37
C SER A 290 23.05 -7.99 -1.14
N SER A 291 21.92 -8.48 -0.62
CA SER A 291 21.02 -9.42 -1.31
C SER A 291 20.46 -8.83 -2.62
N LEU A 292 20.24 -9.69 -3.62
CA LEU A 292 19.51 -9.34 -4.83
C LEU A 292 18.00 -9.63 -4.65
N TYR A 293 17.17 -9.10 -5.55
CA TYR A 293 15.71 -9.30 -5.50
C TYR A 293 15.28 -10.72 -5.91
N TYR A 294 16.04 -11.39 -6.78
CA TYR A 294 15.74 -12.72 -7.33
C TYR A 294 16.67 -13.80 -6.75
N GLY A 295 17.11 -13.58 -5.51
CA GLY A 295 18.04 -14.45 -4.79
C GLY A 295 19.51 -14.20 -5.07
N GLY A 296 20.38 -14.90 -4.34
CA GLY A 296 21.81 -14.63 -4.31
C GLY A 296 22.17 -13.29 -3.66
N TYR A 297 23.46 -12.95 -3.69
CA TYR A 297 23.97 -11.69 -3.16
C TYR A 297 25.15 -11.15 -3.98
N LEU A 298 25.23 -9.82 -4.03
CA LEU A 298 26.37 -9.08 -4.57
C LEU A 298 27.35 -8.81 -3.42
N MET A 299 28.59 -9.26 -3.55
CA MET A 299 29.72 -8.73 -2.77
C MET A 299 30.50 -7.76 -3.65
N SER A 300 30.89 -6.63 -3.08
CA SER A 300 31.53 -5.52 -3.81
C SER A 300 32.71 -4.95 -3.02
N GLY A 301 33.76 -4.55 -3.73
CA GLY A 301 35.05 -4.27 -3.13
C GLY A 301 35.96 -3.43 -4.02
N ARG A 302 37.20 -3.23 -3.58
CA ARG A 302 38.25 -2.66 -4.44
C ARG A 302 39.25 -3.74 -4.84
N ASN A 303 39.65 -3.71 -6.10
CA ASN A 303 40.68 -4.60 -6.62
C ASN A 303 42.10 -4.06 -6.35
N THR A 304 43.12 -4.81 -6.78
CA THR A 304 44.54 -4.43 -6.67
C THR A 304 44.89 -3.09 -7.36
N LEU A 305 44.11 -2.67 -8.35
CA LEU A 305 44.22 -1.36 -9.04
C LEU A 305 43.38 -0.26 -8.37
N LYS A 306 42.76 -0.55 -7.22
CA LYS A 306 41.83 0.30 -6.46
C LYS A 306 40.49 0.62 -7.16
N LEU A 307 40.22 0.05 -8.33
CA LEU A 307 38.93 0.17 -9.02
C LEU A 307 37.86 -0.61 -8.25
N ILE A 308 36.61 -0.15 -8.29
CA ILE A 308 35.49 -0.87 -7.65
C ILE A 308 35.06 -2.02 -8.57
N GLN A 309 34.91 -3.22 -8.00
CA GLN A 309 34.40 -4.41 -8.69
C GLN A 309 33.40 -5.14 -7.80
N GLY A 310 32.54 -5.96 -8.41
CA GLY A 310 31.52 -6.73 -7.72
C GLY A 310 31.34 -8.13 -8.31
N SER A 311 31.05 -9.08 -7.43
CA SER A 311 30.95 -10.51 -7.71
C SER A 311 29.63 -11.04 -7.14
N ILE A 312 28.99 -11.93 -7.90
CA ILE A 312 27.67 -12.47 -7.60
C ILE A 312 27.80 -13.91 -7.12
N TYR A 313 27.13 -14.19 -6.01
CA TYR A 313 27.07 -15.50 -5.39
C TYR A 313 25.62 -16.00 -5.35
N ASP A 314 25.42 -17.32 -5.44
CA ASP A 314 24.11 -17.95 -5.26
C ASP A 314 23.74 -18.11 -3.76
N ASN A 315 22.66 -18.84 -3.50
CA ASN A 315 22.14 -19.10 -2.16
C ASN A 315 22.95 -20.16 -1.39
N ASN A 316 23.91 -20.82 -2.04
CA ASN A 316 24.73 -21.91 -1.52
C ASN A 316 26.22 -21.47 -1.47
N GLU A 317 26.45 -20.16 -1.40
CA GLU A 317 27.78 -19.50 -1.34
C GLU A 317 28.69 -19.71 -2.57
N ASN A 318 28.19 -20.27 -3.67
CA ASN A 318 28.97 -20.46 -4.89
C ASN A 318 29.16 -19.13 -5.63
N PHE A 319 30.39 -18.81 -6.05
CA PHE A 319 30.63 -17.74 -7.03
C PHE A 319 30.03 -18.14 -8.39
N ILE A 320 29.26 -17.24 -8.99
CA ILE A 320 28.56 -17.47 -10.26
C ILE A 320 29.19 -16.65 -11.39
N GLN A 321 29.33 -15.34 -11.19
CA GLN A 321 29.90 -14.41 -12.18
C GLN A 321 30.28 -13.08 -11.54
N ASP A 322 31.05 -12.26 -12.25
CA ASP A 322 31.15 -10.83 -11.93
C ASP A 322 29.89 -10.06 -12.35
N TRP A 323 29.72 -8.87 -11.77
CA TRP A 323 28.57 -7.96 -11.94
C TRP A 323 28.37 -7.35 -13.35
N GLY A 324 29.18 -7.75 -14.34
CA GLY A 324 29.12 -7.30 -15.75
C GLY A 324 29.58 -5.86 -16.04
N ILE A 325 29.73 -4.99 -15.04
CA ILE A 325 30.27 -3.63 -15.25
C ILE A 325 31.76 -3.72 -15.66
N PRO A 326 32.22 -3.02 -16.73
CA PRO A 326 33.57 -3.15 -17.27
C PRO A 326 34.69 -2.97 -16.24
N SER A 327 35.68 -3.87 -16.25
CA SER A 327 36.76 -3.91 -15.25
C SER A 327 37.72 -2.71 -15.26
N SER A 328 37.71 -1.91 -16.33
CA SER A 328 38.45 -0.64 -16.44
C SER A 328 37.67 0.57 -15.93
N ALA A 329 36.35 0.46 -15.74
CA ALA A 329 35.52 1.60 -15.37
C ALA A 329 35.86 2.09 -13.95
N ASN A 330 36.20 3.38 -13.82
CA ASN A 330 36.43 4.01 -12.52
C ASN A 330 35.10 4.37 -11.84
N VAL A 331 34.33 3.34 -11.49
CA VAL A 331 33.01 3.45 -10.87
C VAL A 331 33.09 4.28 -9.58
N THR A 332 32.31 5.36 -9.50
CA THR A 332 32.18 6.17 -8.27
C THR A 332 30.94 5.80 -7.47
N ASN A 333 29.88 5.32 -8.13
CA ASN A 333 28.63 4.93 -7.49
C ASN A 333 27.90 3.84 -8.30
N PHE A 334 27.15 2.97 -7.63
CA PHE A 334 26.37 1.89 -8.27
C PHE A 334 25.17 1.53 -7.39
N ASN A 335 24.10 1.00 -7.99
CA ASN A 335 22.94 0.46 -7.27
C ASN A 335 22.16 -0.55 -8.13
N MET A 336 21.16 -1.20 -7.56
CA MET A 336 20.36 -2.25 -8.22
C MET A 336 18.90 -1.81 -8.38
N LEU A 337 18.36 -1.97 -9.59
CA LEU A 337 16.95 -1.74 -9.92
C LEU A 337 16.07 -2.93 -9.51
N ASN A 338 14.77 -2.70 -9.33
CA ASN A 338 13.80 -3.74 -8.96
C ASN A 338 13.53 -4.80 -10.05
N ASN A 339 14.00 -4.59 -11.29
CA ASN A 339 13.92 -5.54 -12.40
C ASN A 339 15.20 -6.37 -12.61
N ASN A 340 16.00 -6.54 -11.56
CA ASN A 340 17.28 -7.26 -11.58
C ASN A 340 18.40 -6.66 -12.44
N THR A 341 18.30 -5.40 -12.89
CA THR A 341 19.44 -4.71 -13.54
C THR A 341 20.31 -4.02 -12.49
N ILE A 342 21.63 -4.25 -12.50
CA ILE A 342 22.60 -3.39 -11.82
C ILE A 342 22.99 -2.23 -12.73
N TRP A 343 23.14 -1.04 -12.17
CA TRP A 343 23.69 0.11 -12.86
C TRP A 343 24.87 0.71 -12.09
N ALA A 344 25.84 1.27 -12.81
CA ALA A 344 27.03 1.90 -12.25
C ALA A 344 27.41 3.15 -13.04
N VAL A 345 27.91 4.18 -12.37
CA VAL A 345 28.36 5.43 -12.99
C VAL A 345 29.85 5.65 -12.80
N SER A 346 30.56 6.09 -13.84
CA SER A 346 31.95 6.55 -13.77
C SER A 346 32.12 7.90 -14.46
N PRO A 347 33.16 8.68 -14.13
CA PRO A 347 33.71 9.68 -15.04
C PRO A 347 34.10 9.05 -16.39
N SER A 348 34.14 9.85 -17.45
CA SER A 348 34.82 9.51 -18.70
C SER A 348 36.34 9.67 -18.56
N GLU A 349 37.09 9.10 -19.50
CA GLU A 349 38.55 9.27 -19.62
C GLU A 349 38.94 10.58 -20.34
N ASP A 350 37.96 11.35 -20.82
CA ASP A 350 38.18 12.61 -21.54
C ASP A 350 38.98 13.63 -20.71
N TYR A 351 40.13 14.06 -21.22
CA TYR A 351 41.05 15.04 -20.59
C TYR A 351 40.43 16.42 -20.28
N LEU A 352 39.18 16.68 -20.69
CA LEU A 352 38.41 17.88 -20.39
C LEU A 352 37.44 17.71 -19.20
N GLY A 353 37.26 16.49 -18.69
CA GLY A 353 36.58 16.16 -17.42
C GLY A 353 35.05 16.40 -17.34
N GLY A 354 34.41 16.86 -18.42
CA GLY A 354 32.97 17.21 -18.41
C GLY A 354 31.99 16.04 -18.55
N SER A 355 32.48 14.84 -18.87
CA SER A 355 31.68 13.67 -19.29
C SER A 355 31.71 12.54 -18.27
N TRP A 356 30.63 11.77 -18.23
CA TRP A 356 30.45 10.58 -17.38
C TRP A 356 29.65 9.51 -18.12
N ASN A 357 29.92 8.25 -17.81
CA ASN A 357 29.30 7.07 -18.40
C ASN A 357 28.34 6.42 -17.40
N LEU A 358 27.22 5.91 -17.89
CA LEU A 358 26.26 5.12 -17.12
C LEU A 358 26.19 3.72 -17.72
N TYR A 359 26.70 2.74 -16.99
CA TYR A 359 26.69 1.33 -17.36
C TYR A 359 25.48 0.64 -16.75
N PHE A 360 24.91 -0.29 -17.50
CA PHE A 360 23.86 -1.19 -17.06
C PHE A 360 24.28 -2.62 -17.38
N ASN A 361 23.95 -3.56 -16.51
CA ASN A 361 24.05 -4.99 -16.79
C ASN A 361 22.92 -5.73 -16.05
N ASP A 362 22.35 -6.76 -16.66
CA ASP A 362 21.35 -7.58 -16.01
C ASP A 362 21.99 -8.65 -15.13
N LEU A 363 21.42 -8.85 -13.94
CA LEU A 363 21.87 -9.83 -12.96
C LEU A 363 21.18 -11.18 -13.21
N PRO A 364 21.81 -12.31 -12.86
CA PRO A 364 21.16 -13.62 -12.87
C PRO A 364 19.98 -13.66 -11.90
N SER A 365 18.96 -14.45 -12.24
CA SER A 365 17.88 -14.86 -11.35
C SER A 365 18.19 -16.27 -10.81
N PHE A 366 18.06 -16.44 -9.49
CA PHE A 366 18.26 -17.73 -8.81
C PHE A 366 16.95 -18.30 -8.26
N TYR A 367 15.85 -17.57 -8.38
CA TYR A 367 14.52 -18.01 -7.95
C TYR A 367 13.43 -17.41 -8.84
N ASP A 368 12.69 -18.27 -9.54
CA ASP A 368 11.71 -17.87 -10.56
C ASP A 368 10.34 -17.52 -9.97
N SER A 369 10.35 -16.54 -9.04
CA SER A 369 9.15 -16.04 -8.40
C SER A 369 8.42 -15.04 -9.30
N VAL A 370 7.45 -15.54 -10.08
CA VAL A 370 6.55 -14.69 -10.87
C VAL A 370 5.84 -13.62 -10.01
N TYR A 371 5.60 -13.89 -8.72
CA TYR A 371 4.93 -12.98 -7.77
C TYR A 371 5.85 -11.97 -7.05
N LEU A 372 7.17 -12.03 -7.27
CA LEU A 372 8.20 -11.35 -6.44
C LEU A 372 8.08 -11.62 -4.93
N ASN A 373 7.60 -12.80 -4.56
CA ASN A 373 7.27 -13.22 -3.21
C ASN A 373 7.43 -14.74 -3.10
N SER A 374 8.42 -15.20 -2.32
CA SER A 374 8.71 -16.64 -2.23
C SER A 374 7.71 -17.46 -1.42
N VAL A 375 6.77 -16.81 -0.72
CA VAL A 375 5.75 -17.49 0.09
C VAL A 375 4.49 -17.81 -0.73
N ILE A 376 4.25 -17.09 -1.83
CA ILE A 376 3.11 -17.32 -2.73
C ILE A 376 3.50 -18.34 -3.80
N ASN A 377 2.73 -19.42 -3.87
CA ASN A 377 2.94 -20.54 -4.80
C ASN A 377 2.17 -20.32 -6.11
N THR A 378 0.85 -20.08 -6.03
CA THR A 378 -0.02 -19.90 -7.20
C THR A 378 -1.21 -19.01 -6.88
N THR A 379 -1.69 -18.23 -7.86
CA THR A 379 -3.00 -17.57 -7.79
C THR A 379 -4.01 -18.11 -8.81
N LEU A 380 -5.29 -17.97 -8.47
CA LEU A 380 -6.43 -18.15 -9.37
C LEU A 380 -7.29 -16.88 -9.30
N PRO A 381 -7.53 -16.14 -10.40
CA PRO A 381 -7.05 -16.37 -11.76
C PRO A 381 -5.51 -16.37 -11.84
N SER A 382 -4.93 -17.21 -12.69
CA SER A 382 -3.48 -17.22 -12.86
C SER A 382 -3.01 -16.03 -13.71
N ILE A 383 -1.74 -15.65 -13.58
CA ILE A 383 -1.15 -14.52 -14.32
C ILE A 383 -1.30 -14.75 -15.84
N ASN A 384 -1.69 -13.69 -16.56
CA ASN A 384 -2.00 -13.66 -17.99
C ASN A 384 -3.14 -14.60 -18.46
N SER A 385 -3.97 -15.11 -17.54
CA SER A 385 -5.17 -15.87 -17.89
C SER A 385 -6.32 -15.00 -18.42
N THR A 386 -7.34 -15.64 -19.00
CA THR A 386 -8.60 -14.99 -19.40
C THR A 386 -9.75 -15.56 -18.59
N ILE A 387 -10.59 -14.70 -18.01
CA ILE A 387 -11.63 -15.07 -17.04
C ILE A 387 -13.06 -14.74 -17.51
N PRO A 388 -14.08 -15.50 -17.07
CA PRO A 388 -15.48 -15.06 -17.19
C PRO A 388 -15.73 -13.70 -16.55
N LEU A 389 -16.78 -13.01 -16.99
CA LEU A 389 -17.31 -11.85 -16.27
C LEU A 389 -17.87 -12.28 -14.90
N ALA A 390 -17.81 -11.36 -13.93
CA ALA A 390 -18.46 -11.49 -12.62
C ALA A 390 -18.13 -12.80 -11.86
N ILE A 391 -16.88 -13.28 -11.93
CA ILE A 391 -16.40 -14.33 -11.02
C ILE A 391 -16.57 -13.86 -9.56
N THR A 392 -17.05 -14.75 -8.70
CA THR A 392 -17.44 -14.42 -7.31
C THR A 392 -16.31 -14.55 -6.31
N SER A 393 -15.15 -15.09 -6.70
CA SER A 393 -14.00 -15.25 -5.83
C SER A 393 -12.68 -15.27 -6.59
N ILE A 394 -11.60 -14.85 -5.92
CA ILE A 394 -10.21 -15.11 -6.31
C ILE A 394 -9.50 -15.87 -5.16
N ASN A 395 -8.40 -16.56 -5.47
CA ASN A 395 -7.69 -17.45 -4.55
C ASN A 395 -6.17 -17.25 -4.62
N ILE A 396 -5.50 -17.31 -3.48
CA ILE A 396 -4.04 -17.25 -3.32
C ILE A 396 -3.60 -18.48 -2.51
N ASN A 397 -2.77 -19.33 -3.12
CA ASN A 397 -2.13 -20.46 -2.44
C ASN A 397 -0.72 -20.08 -1.98
N TYR A 398 -0.42 -20.32 -0.71
CA TYR A 398 0.87 -20.13 -0.07
C TYR A 398 1.59 -21.47 0.14
N ASN A 399 2.92 -21.45 0.23
CA ASN A 399 3.73 -22.64 0.55
C ASN A 399 4.07 -22.76 2.05
N LEU A 400 3.81 -21.72 2.85
CA LEU A 400 3.90 -21.71 4.31
C LEU A 400 2.52 -21.42 4.91
N ASN A 401 2.35 -21.77 6.19
CA ASN A 401 1.12 -21.55 6.93
C ASN A 401 0.97 -20.06 7.32
N VAL A 402 -0.11 -19.43 6.86
CA VAL A 402 -0.39 -18.00 6.98
C VAL A 402 -1.75 -17.71 7.62
N THR A 403 -1.83 -16.56 8.28
CA THR A 403 -3.03 -16.02 8.94
C THR A 403 -3.23 -14.54 8.59
N ALA A 404 -4.46 -14.06 8.75
CA ALA A 404 -4.84 -12.67 8.53
C ALA A 404 -3.98 -11.69 9.36
N SER A 405 -3.62 -10.56 8.75
CA SER A 405 -2.97 -9.42 9.39
C SER A 405 -3.78 -8.14 9.18
N LEU A 406 -3.11 -6.98 9.05
CA LEU A 406 -3.73 -5.66 9.13
C LEU A 406 -4.02 -4.99 7.77
N GLN A 407 -3.34 -5.43 6.70
CA GLN A 407 -3.30 -4.69 5.42
C GLN A 407 -4.26 -5.29 4.38
N ASN A 408 -4.24 -4.76 3.14
CA ASN A 408 -5.32 -5.00 2.17
C ASN A 408 -4.91 -5.86 0.96
N ILE A 409 -5.95 -6.39 0.32
CA ILE A 409 -5.94 -6.76 -1.09
C ILE A 409 -6.82 -5.76 -1.85
N SER A 410 -6.39 -5.34 -3.05
CA SER A 410 -7.12 -4.40 -3.90
C SER A 410 -7.17 -4.87 -5.35
N ILE A 411 -8.33 -4.72 -5.98
CA ILE A 411 -8.63 -5.12 -7.36
C ILE A 411 -8.78 -3.86 -8.22
N TYR A 412 -8.07 -3.79 -9.34
CA TYR A 412 -8.07 -2.65 -10.26
C TYR A 412 -8.40 -3.11 -11.70
N GLN A 413 -9.04 -2.22 -12.46
CA GLN A 413 -9.12 -2.31 -13.93
C GLN A 413 -8.12 -1.34 -14.54
N ARG A 414 -7.38 -1.77 -15.55
CA ARG A 414 -6.43 -0.96 -16.30
C ARG A 414 -7.00 -0.62 -17.66
N THR A 415 -7.28 0.66 -17.88
CA THR A 415 -7.77 1.18 -19.16
C THR A 415 -6.71 2.09 -19.79
N ASN A 416 -6.38 1.84 -21.06
CA ASN A 416 -5.42 2.65 -21.81
C ASN A 416 -6.14 3.80 -22.51
N THR A 417 -5.72 5.04 -22.25
CA THR A 417 -6.30 6.25 -22.85
C THR A 417 -5.26 7.04 -23.63
N ASN A 418 -5.70 7.95 -24.51
CA ASN A 418 -4.80 8.86 -25.24
C ASN A 418 -3.96 9.77 -24.33
N SER A 419 -4.35 9.95 -23.07
CA SER A 419 -3.65 10.72 -22.04
C SER A 419 -2.80 9.86 -21.09
N GLY A 420 -2.80 8.54 -21.23
CA GLY A 420 -2.02 7.62 -20.39
C GLY A 420 -2.82 6.42 -19.88
N VAL A 421 -2.20 5.64 -19.01
CA VAL A 421 -2.80 4.47 -18.34
C VAL A 421 -3.61 4.93 -17.13
N ILE A 422 -4.83 4.43 -16.98
CA ILE A 422 -5.70 4.71 -15.82
C ILE A 422 -5.98 3.39 -15.09
N ASP A 423 -5.57 3.32 -13.82
CA ASP A 423 -5.79 2.18 -12.92
C ASP A 423 -7.01 2.45 -12.01
N ASN A 424 -8.20 2.04 -12.44
CA ASN A 424 -9.47 2.26 -11.76
C ASN A 424 -9.71 1.22 -10.65
N LEU A 425 -9.68 1.65 -9.37
CA LEU A 425 -9.95 0.77 -8.23
C LEU A 425 -11.40 0.25 -8.25
N ARG A 426 -11.56 -1.07 -8.23
CA ARG A 426 -12.86 -1.79 -8.19
C ARG A 426 -13.31 -2.10 -6.76
N GLN A 427 -12.41 -2.68 -5.97
CA GLN A 427 -12.70 -3.26 -4.65
C GLN A 427 -11.43 -3.31 -3.80
N THR A 428 -11.54 -3.05 -2.49
CA THR A 428 -10.46 -3.18 -1.49
C THR A 428 -10.98 -3.92 -0.26
N LEU A 429 -10.24 -4.92 0.22
CA LEU A 429 -10.57 -5.71 1.41
C LEU A 429 -9.38 -5.80 2.37
N PHE A 430 -9.62 -5.52 3.64
CA PHE A 430 -8.70 -5.82 4.74
C PHE A 430 -8.60 -7.35 4.94
N ALA A 431 -7.43 -7.87 5.33
CA ALA A 431 -7.23 -9.30 5.54
C ALA A 431 -8.13 -9.93 6.63
N SER A 432 -8.60 -9.12 7.59
CA SER A 432 -9.56 -9.53 8.64
C SER A 432 -11.03 -9.27 8.30
N SER A 433 -11.34 -8.96 7.04
CA SER A 433 -12.71 -8.77 6.55
C SER A 433 -13.49 -10.10 6.55
N PRO A 434 -14.81 -10.10 6.81
CA PRO A 434 -15.66 -11.29 6.61
C PRO A 434 -15.72 -11.78 5.15
N ASN A 435 -15.13 -11.04 4.20
CA ASN A 435 -14.97 -11.43 2.80
C ASN A 435 -13.57 -11.96 2.44
N VAL A 436 -12.75 -12.28 3.45
CA VAL A 436 -11.41 -12.87 3.31
C VAL A 436 -11.32 -14.12 4.18
N HIS A 437 -11.18 -15.28 3.55
CA HIS A 437 -11.28 -16.58 4.21
C HIS A 437 -9.93 -17.30 4.15
N PHE A 438 -9.24 -17.37 5.29
CA PHE A 438 -8.01 -18.16 5.44
C PHE A 438 -8.37 -19.63 5.69
N VAL A 439 -8.18 -20.46 4.66
CA VAL A 439 -8.60 -21.87 4.61
C VAL A 439 -7.38 -22.77 4.81
N ASN A 440 -7.45 -23.63 5.84
CA ASN A 440 -6.41 -24.59 6.24
C ASN A 440 -5.01 -24.00 6.50
N GLY A 441 -4.86 -22.67 6.51
CA GLY A 441 -3.58 -21.96 6.65
C GLY A 441 -2.76 -21.82 5.37
N PHE A 442 -3.13 -22.46 4.26
CA PHE A 442 -2.35 -22.43 3.00
C PHE A 442 -3.11 -21.80 1.83
N GLU A 443 -4.43 -21.67 1.93
CA GLU A 443 -5.32 -21.17 0.89
C GLU A 443 -6.02 -19.91 1.41
N VAL A 444 -6.11 -18.86 0.61
CA VAL A 444 -6.82 -17.62 0.97
C VAL A 444 -7.81 -17.26 -0.12
N LEU A 445 -9.10 -17.47 0.17
CA LEU A 445 -10.22 -17.13 -0.70
C LEU A 445 -10.69 -15.71 -0.41
N ILE A 446 -10.92 -14.94 -1.45
CA ILE A 446 -11.33 -13.54 -1.40
C ILE A 446 -12.66 -13.41 -2.14
N ASP A 447 -13.72 -12.95 -1.49
CA ASP A 447 -15.01 -12.74 -2.15
C ASP A 447 -14.95 -11.51 -3.07
N VAL A 448 -15.54 -11.62 -4.25
CA VAL A 448 -15.48 -10.61 -5.32
C VAL A 448 -16.89 -10.11 -5.63
N LEU A 449 -17.05 -8.79 -5.69
CA LEU A 449 -18.31 -8.18 -6.10
C LEU A 449 -18.59 -8.46 -7.59
N SER A 450 -19.84 -8.74 -7.94
CA SER A 450 -20.29 -8.96 -9.33
C SER A 450 -19.97 -7.79 -10.28
N CYS A 451 -19.87 -6.58 -9.73
CA CYS A 451 -19.48 -5.35 -10.43
C CYS A 451 -17.95 -5.12 -10.52
N ALA A 452 -17.11 -5.99 -9.97
CA ALA A 452 -15.65 -5.82 -9.98
C ALA A 452 -15.05 -6.16 -11.36
N PHE A 453 -15.22 -7.41 -11.82
CA PHE A 453 -14.77 -7.91 -13.13
C PHE A 453 -15.92 -7.88 -14.15
N ASN A 454 -16.41 -6.68 -14.45
CA ASN A 454 -17.72 -6.47 -15.08
C ASN A 454 -17.70 -5.99 -16.54
N GLN A 455 -16.53 -5.58 -17.07
CA GLN A 455 -16.36 -5.18 -18.47
C GLN A 455 -15.74 -6.30 -19.31
N GLN A 456 -15.99 -6.29 -20.62
CA GLN A 456 -15.51 -7.31 -21.57
C GLN A 456 -14.16 -6.97 -22.19
N GLY A 457 -13.26 -7.96 -22.28
CA GLY A 457 -11.93 -7.83 -22.92
C GLY A 457 -10.93 -6.94 -22.19
N GLU A 458 -11.34 -6.32 -21.09
CA GLU A 458 -10.56 -5.37 -20.32
C GLU A 458 -9.47 -6.05 -19.48
N GLU A 459 -8.42 -5.30 -19.19
CA GLU A 459 -7.31 -5.76 -18.35
C GLU A 459 -7.58 -5.44 -16.88
N TYR A 460 -7.37 -6.42 -16.02
CA TYR A 460 -7.52 -6.28 -14.57
C TYR A 460 -6.23 -6.75 -13.88
N PHE A 461 -5.93 -6.15 -12.74
CA PHE A 461 -4.84 -6.61 -11.88
C PHE A 461 -5.21 -6.53 -10.41
N VAL A 462 -4.53 -7.34 -9.62
CA VAL A 462 -4.73 -7.43 -8.17
C VAL A 462 -3.42 -7.12 -7.46
N THR A 463 -3.48 -6.25 -6.46
CA THR A 463 -2.35 -5.98 -5.57
C THR A 463 -2.67 -6.51 -4.19
N ILE A 464 -1.68 -7.13 -3.55
CA ILE A 464 -1.72 -7.47 -2.13
C ILE A 464 -0.70 -6.56 -1.46
N ASP A 465 -1.08 -5.90 -0.39
CA ASP A 465 -0.17 -5.08 0.42
C ASP A 465 0.83 -5.98 1.19
N ASP A 466 2.01 -5.45 1.48
CA ASP A 466 2.92 -6.12 2.41
C ASP A 466 2.29 -6.11 3.82
N ASN A 467 2.45 -7.21 4.56
CA ASN A 467 1.73 -7.47 5.82
C ASN A 467 0.19 -7.55 5.67
N PHE A 468 -0.32 -7.99 4.51
CA PHE A 468 -1.70 -8.51 4.37
C PHE A 468 -1.86 -9.81 5.18
N ALA A 469 -0.85 -10.68 5.12
CA ALA A 469 -0.78 -11.91 5.89
C ALA A 469 0.50 -11.96 6.73
N ILE A 470 0.47 -12.81 7.76
CA ILE A 470 1.59 -13.13 8.65
C ILE A 470 1.76 -14.66 8.72
N LEU A 471 2.97 -15.13 9.03
CA LEU A 471 3.20 -16.55 9.33
C LEU A 471 2.55 -16.94 10.66
N SER A 472 1.75 -18.01 10.66
CA SER A 472 0.95 -18.42 11.83
C SER A 472 1.74 -19.00 13.00
N ASN A 473 3.05 -19.22 12.85
CA ASN A 473 3.94 -19.79 13.87
C ASN A 473 4.89 -18.76 14.51
N SER A 474 5.22 -17.66 13.81
CA SER A 474 6.13 -16.61 14.29
C SER A 474 5.52 -15.21 14.30
N ASN A 475 4.32 -15.04 13.75
CA ASN A 475 3.68 -13.77 13.43
C ASN A 475 4.51 -12.87 12.49
N GLU A 476 5.43 -13.45 11.71
CA GLU A 476 6.28 -12.66 10.82
C GLU A 476 5.47 -12.11 9.62
N PRO A 477 5.53 -10.80 9.34
CA PRO A 477 4.92 -10.21 8.15
C PRO A 477 5.55 -10.73 6.87
N ILE A 478 4.72 -11.10 5.89
CA ILE A 478 5.18 -11.50 4.56
C ILE A 478 4.89 -10.40 3.53
N PHE A 479 5.61 -10.44 2.41
CA PHE A 479 5.33 -9.58 1.27
C PHE A 479 3.93 -9.84 0.70
N GLY A 480 3.41 -8.87 -0.04
CA GLY A 480 2.20 -9.01 -0.85
C GLY A 480 2.52 -9.31 -2.32
N ILE A 481 1.81 -8.64 -3.23
CA ILE A 481 1.95 -8.71 -4.69
C ILE A 481 1.87 -7.27 -5.22
N LYS A 482 2.88 -6.84 -5.99
CA LYS A 482 2.99 -5.46 -6.46
C LYS A 482 2.16 -5.19 -7.72
N ASN A 483 1.83 -3.91 -7.96
CA ASN A 483 1.20 -3.49 -9.21
C ASN A 483 2.09 -3.90 -10.40
N GLY A 484 1.47 -4.40 -11.46
CA GLY A 484 2.14 -4.93 -12.66
C GLY A 484 2.46 -6.42 -12.60
N THR A 485 2.20 -7.10 -11.49
CA THR A 485 2.53 -8.52 -11.30
C THR A 485 1.35 -9.46 -11.58
N TRP A 486 0.29 -9.40 -10.77
CA TRP A 486 -0.88 -10.28 -10.94
C TRP A 486 -1.91 -9.65 -11.88
N ILE A 487 -1.66 -9.76 -13.18
CA ILE A 487 -2.52 -9.26 -14.27
C ILE A 487 -3.27 -10.41 -14.94
N PHE A 488 -4.52 -10.19 -15.36
CA PHE A 488 -5.34 -11.09 -16.20
C PHE A 488 -6.39 -10.26 -16.98
N LYS A 489 -7.16 -10.90 -17.88
CA LYS A 489 -8.18 -10.20 -18.69
C LYS A 489 -9.54 -10.87 -18.62
N THR A 490 -10.62 -10.13 -18.80
CA THR A 490 -11.95 -10.72 -19.00
C THR A 490 -12.13 -11.24 -20.43
N VAL A 491 -13.00 -12.22 -20.61
CA VAL A 491 -13.47 -12.65 -21.93
C VAL A 491 -14.20 -11.52 -22.68
N SER A 492 -14.23 -11.61 -24.00
CA SER A 492 -14.88 -10.65 -24.90
C SER A 492 -15.68 -11.35 -26.01
N GLY A 493 -16.51 -10.58 -26.72
CA GLY A 493 -17.29 -11.06 -27.87
C GLY A 493 -18.70 -11.54 -27.52
N PHE A 494 -19.24 -11.16 -26.36
CA PHE A 494 -20.62 -11.44 -25.96
C PHE A 494 -21.50 -10.21 -26.23
N ASN A 495 -22.61 -10.41 -26.94
CA ASN A 495 -23.63 -9.37 -27.10
C ASN A 495 -24.61 -9.44 -25.92
N ASN A 496 -24.71 -8.35 -25.15
CA ASN A 496 -25.76 -8.15 -24.16
C ASN A 496 -27.13 -8.02 -24.83
N SER A 497 -28.20 -8.30 -24.08
CA SER A 497 -29.57 -7.98 -24.50
C SER A 497 -29.81 -6.47 -24.42
N PHE A 498 -30.50 -5.90 -25.41
CA PHE A 498 -31.00 -4.54 -25.30
C PHE A 498 -31.99 -4.40 -24.13
N THR A 499 -31.97 -3.25 -23.47
CA THR A 499 -32.89 -2.83 -22.41
C THR A 499 -33.16 -1.34 -22.56
N ASP A 500 -34.40 -0.91 -22.32
CA ASP A 500 -34.77 0.50 -22.37
C ASP A 500 -34.09 1.36 -21.28
N ASP A 501 -34.37 2.65 -21.27
CA ASP A 501 -33.97 3.56 -20.21
C ASP A 501 -34.60 3.17 -18.86
N ILE A 502 -33.85 3.30 -17.76
CA ILE A 502 -34.33 2.97 -16.41
C ILE A 502 -34.13 4.17 -15.48
N ASN A 503 -35.19 4.57 -14.76
CA ASN A 503 -35.06 5.53 -13.67
C ASN A 503 -34.81 4.78 -12.35
N VAL A 504 -33.80 5.19 -11.61
CA VAL A 504 -33.34 4.54 -10.37
C VAL A 504 -33.31 5.54 -9.23
N ILE A 505 -33.90 5.19 -8.10
CA ILE A 505 -33.88 6.00 -6.87
C ILE A 505 -32.78 5.50 -5.94
N VAL A 506 -31.97 6.44 -5.45
CA VAL A 506 -30.98 6.25 -4.38
C VAL A 506 -31.30 7.17 -3.20
N ARG A 507 -30.89 6.79 -1.99
CA ARG A 507 -31.13 7.56 -0.76
C ARG A 507 -29.82 8.15 -0.23
N LEU A 508 -29.86 9.39 0.25
CA LEU A 508 -28.79 10.01 1.04
C LEU A 508 -28.94 9.62 2.52
N SER A 509 -27.82 9.43 3.22
CA SER A 509 -27.81 9.26 4.68
C SER A 509 -28.42 10.47 5.40
N THR A 510 -28.81 10.32 6.68
CA THR A 510 -29.49 11.36 7.46
C THR A 510 -28.67 12.66 7.54
N ASP A 511 -27.37 12.55 7.83
CA ASP A 511 -26.47 13.70 7.97
C ASP A 511 -26.19 14.36 6.61
N ALA A 512 -25.95 13.55 5.56
CA ALA A 512 -25.77 14.06 4.21
C ALA A 512 -27.02 14.74 3.65
N SER A 513 -28.21 14.25 4.01
CA SER A 513 -29.49 14.89 3.68
C SER A 513 -29.69 16.21 4.45
N GLY A 514 -29.13 16.33 5.66
CA GLY A 514 -28.97 17.62 6.34
C GLY A 514 -28.07 18.58 5.57
N TYR A 515 -26.87 18.12 5.17
CA TYR A 515 -25.89 18.88 4.40
C TYR A 515 -26.44 19.35 3.04
N PHE A 516 -27.00 18.45 2.22
CA PHE A 516 -27.51 18.73 0.87
C PHE A 516 -28.66 19.76 0.85
N ARG A 517 -29.47 19.83 1.92
CA ARG A 517 -30.49 20.88 2.10
C ARG A 517 -29.86 22.27 2.24
N ASN A 518 -28.74 22.38 2.94
CA ASN A 518 -28.07 23.65 3.23
C ASN A 518 -27.22 24.18 2.06
N LEU A 519 -26.88 23.32 1.08
CA LEU A 519 -26.18 23.72 -0.14
C LEU A 519 -27.02 24.68 -0.99
N ASN A 520 -26.37 25.65 -1.64
CA ASN A 520 -26.97 26.46 -2.70
C ASN A 520 -27.07 25.70 -4.03
N ASP A 521 -27.80 26.21 -5.01
CA ASP A 521 -28.08 25.47 -6.25
C ASP A 521 -26.83 25.21 -7.12
N THR A 522 -25.78 26.02 -7.02
CA THR A 522 -24.48 25.76 -7.66
C THR A 522 -23.75 24.62 -6.96
N GLU A 523 -23.71 24.64 -5.62
CA GLU A 523 -23.11 23.58 -4.80
C GLU A 523 -23.84 22.24 -4.96
N ARG A 524 -25.18 22.24 -4.99
CA ARG A 524 -25.99 21.04 -5.32
C ARG A 524 -25.68 20.53 -6.73
N SER A 525 -25.48 21.43 -7.70
CA SER A 525 -25.09 21.04 -9.05
C SER A 525 -23.73 20.34 -9.06
N TYR A 526 -22.75 20.88 -8.35
CA TYR A 526 -21.42 20.28 -8.19
C TYR A 526 -21.48 18.92 -7.48
N PHE A 527 -22.25 18.80 -6.38
CA PHE A 527 -22.44 17.54 -5.65
C PHE A 527 -23.02 16.43 -6.53
N LEU A 528 -24.00 16.75 -7.38
CA LEU A 528 -24.63 15.77 -8.28
C LEU A 528 -23.74 15.42 -9.49
N ASP A 529 -22.88 16.35 -9.94
CA ASP A 529 -21.92 16.08 -11.02
C ASP A 529 -20.68 15.32 -10.53
N GLU A 530 -20.21 15.55 -9.29
CA GLU A 530 -19.25 14.68 -8.59
C GLU A 530 -19.84 13.25 -8.47
N MET A 531 -21.11 13.12 -8.07
CA MET A 531 -21.79 11.82 -7.93
C MET A 531 -21.87 11.08 -9.26
N ARG A 532 -22.26 11.78 -10.34
CA ARG A 532 -22.31 11.25 -11.71
C ARG A 532 -20.92 10.83 -12.20
N THR A 533 -19.91 11.65 -11.96
CA THR A 533 -18.50 11.36 -12.32
C THR A 533 -17.98 10.14 -11.55
N ALA A 534 -18.26 10.05 -10.25
CA ALA A 534 -17.89 8.91 -9.41
C ALA A 534 -18.50 7.61 -9.97
N PHE A 535 -19.81 7.55 -10.25
CA PHE A 535 -20.42 6.37 -10.85
C PHE A 535 -19.85 6.05 -12.24
N SER A 536 -19.57 7.05 -13.07
CA SER A 536 -19.01 6.87 -14.43
C SER A 536 -17.56 6.35 -14.43
N ASN A 537 -16.81 6.58 -13.34
CA ASN A 537 -15.46 6.03 -13.16
C ASN A 537 -15.49 4.63 -12.51
N VAL A 538 -16.32 4.46 -11.48
CA VAL A 538 -16.40 3.21 -10.70
C VAL A 538 -17.23 2.13 -11.43
N ILE A 539 -18.04 2.51 -12.42
CA ILE A 539 -18.53 1.63 -13.48
C ILE A 539 -18.11 2.30 -14.80
N PRO A 540 -16.95 1.92 -15.41
CA PRO A 540 -16.39 2.69 -16.54
C PRO A 540 -17.32 2.62 -17.76
N ILE A 541 -18.09 3.68 -17.94
CA ILE A 541 -19.09 3.90 -19.00
C ILE A 541 -19.02 5.36 -19.44
N ASP A 542 -19.52 5.69 -20.62
CA ASP A 542 -19.65 7.10 -20.99
C ASP A 542 -20.62 7.82 -20.03
N SER A 543 -20.18 8.94 -19.45
CA SER A 543 -20.96 9.72 -18.49
C SER A 543 -22.35 10.16 -19.00
N SER A 544 -22.56 10.21 -20.32
CA SER A 544 -23.87 10.48 -20.93
C SER A 544 -24.90 9.37 -20.68
N ARG A 545 -24.46 8.14 -20.37
CA ARG A 545 -25.32 7.03 -19.92
C ARG A 545 -26.02 7.32 -18.58
N LEU A 546 -25.55 8.30 -17.79
CA LEU A 546 -26.11 8.69 -16.50
C LEU A 546 -26.54 10.16 -16.47
N PHE A 547 -27.74 10.42 -15.94
CA PHE A 547 -28.21 11.78 -15.61
C PHE A 547 -28.85 11.79 -14.23
N ILE A 548 -28.39 12.67 -13.33
CA ILE A 548 -28.93 12.82 -11.98
C ILE A 548 -29.74 14.11 -11.92
N THR A 549 -31.02 14.02 -11.55
CA THR A 549 -31.88 15.20 -11.50
C THR A 549 -31.58 16.07 -10.27
N LYS A 550 -31.72 17.39 -10.43
CA LYS A 550 -31.64 18.35 -9.30
C LYS A 550 -32.90 18.35 -8.44
N ARG A 551 -33.98 17.69 -8.89
CA ARG A 551 -35.19 17.48 -8.10
C ARG A 551 -34.95 16.33 -7.14
N TYR A 552 -35.41 16.50 -5.90
CA TYR A 552 -35.27 15.49 -4.86
C TYR A 552 -36.58 15.35 -4.09
N GLN A 553 -36.77 14.20 -3.43
CA GLN A 553 -37.92 13.93 -2.59
C GLN A 553 -37.48 13.59 -1.16
N PHE A 554 -38.42 13.52 -0.23
CA PHE A 554 -38.17 13.02 1.13
C PHE A 554 -38.60 11.55 1.25
N ASP A 555 -37.94 10.77 2.09
CA ASP A 555 -38.24 9.34 2.29
C ASP A 555 -39.51 9.13 3.15
N GLY A 556 -40.66 9.37 2.50
CA GLY A 556 -41.99 9.16 3.06
C GLY A 556 -42.42 10.19 4.11
N LEU A 557 -43.54 9.88 4.79
CA LEU A 557 -44.15 10.77 5.79
C LEU A 557 -43.37 10.82 7.12
N ASN A 558 -42.65 9.73 7.44
CA ASN A 558 -42.08 9.48 8.77
C ASN A 558 -40.57 9.84 8.88
N ASP A 559 -39.79 9.75 7.80
CA ASP A 559 -38.37 10.17 7.79
C ASP A 559 -38.13 11.34 6.82
N ARG A 560 -38.74 12.48 7.15
CA ARG A 560 -38.54 13.76 6.45
C ARG A 560 -37.11 14.34 6.59
N ASN A 561 -36.18 13.57 7.15
CA ASN A 561 -34.77 13.95 7.23
C ASN A 561 -33.92 13.30 6.14
N LYS A 562 -34.32 12.15 5.59
CA LYS A 562 -33.62 11.51 4.46
C LYS A 562 -34.13 12.00 3.11
N ILE A 563 -33.20 12.13 2.16
CA ILE A 563 -33.47 12.59 0.80
C ILE A 563 -33.33 11.44 -0.20
N LEU A 564 -34.29 11.37 -1.14
CA LEU A 564 -34.28 10.51 -2.31
C LEU A 564 -33.85 11.32 -3.54
N LEU A 565 -32.88 10.79 -4.29
CA LEU A 565 -32.37 11.32 -5.55
C LEU A 565 -32.72 10.34 -6.67
N GLU A 566 -33.10 10.85 -7.84
CA GLU A 566 -33.35 10.06 -9.04
C GLU A 566 -32.14 10.15 -9.99
N ILE A 567 -31.64 8.98 -10.38
CA ILE A 567 -30.61 8.74 -11.38
C ILE A 567 -31.32 8.09 -12.57
N LYS A 568 -31.38 8.78 -13.71
CA LYS A 568 -31.77 8.16 -14.98
C LYS A 568 -30.56 7.48 -15.60
N ILE A 569 -30.72 6.20 -15.91
CA ILE A 569 -29.83 5.38 -16.72
C ILE A 569 -30.38 5.36 -18.15
N TYR A 570 -29.56 5.74 -19.12
CA TYR A 570 -29.91 5.62 -20.53
C TYR A 570 -29.52 4.25 -21.09
N SER A 571 -30.38 3.75 -21.98
CA SER A 571 -30.13 2.62 -22.87
C SER A 571 -28.94 2.88 -23.80
N THR A 572 -28.44 1.81 -24.42
CA THR A 572 -27.35 1.86 -25.42
C THR A 572 -27.69 0.92 -26.57
N SER A 573 -27.27 1.29 -27.78
CA SER A 573 -27.37 0.43 -28.97
C SER A 573 -26.13 -0.43 -29.19
N ASP A 574 -25.03 -0.17 -28.47
CA ASP A 574 -23.85 -1.02 -28.49
C ASP A 574 -24.09 -2.25 -27.62
N LEU A 575 -24.10 -3.43 -28.23
CA LEU A 575 -24.34 -4.69 -27.52
C LEU A 575 -23.10 -5.20 -26.77
N THR A 576 -21.92 -4.60 -26.97
CA THR A 576 -20.72 -4.89 -26.18
C THR A 576 -20.71 -4.13 -24.85
N GLU A 577 -21.33 -2.94 -24.81
CA GLU A 577 -21.56 -2.17 -23.59
C GLU A 577 -22.52 -2.87 -22.62
N ARG A 578 -22.41 -2.50 -21.35
CA ARG A 578 -23.29 -2.96 -20.27
C ARG A 578 -24.67 -2.30 -20.38
N ASN A 579 -25.73 -3.12 -20.34
CA ASN A 579 -27.11 -2.66 -20.52
C ASN A 579 -27.67 -1.99 -19.25
N SER A 580 -28.83 -1.34 -19.35
CA SER A 580 -29.41 -0.52 -18.28
C SER A 580 -29.69 -1.33 -17.01
N GLU A 581 -30.16 -2.57 -17.16
CA GLU A 581 -30.49 -3.46 -16.04
C GLU A 581 -29.22 -3.96 -15.31
N GLN A 582 -28.21 -4.39 -16.07
CA GLN A 582 -26.89 -4.74 -15.52
C GLN A 582 -26.22 -3.55 -14.81
N LEU A 583 -26.39 -2.34 -15.36
CA LEU A 583 -25.88 -1.09 -14.80
C LEU A 583 -26.63 -0.69 -13.51
N TYR A 584 -27.96 -0.87 -13.46
CA TYR A 584 -28.72 -0.75 -12.21
C TYR A 584 -28.24 -1.73 -11.14
N GLN A 585 -28.02 -3.00 -11.50
CA GLN A 585 -27.54 -4.02 -10.57
C GLN A 585 -26.14 -3.71 -10.04
N ASP A 586 -25.24 -3.18 -10.88
CA ASP A 586 -23.91 -2.71 -10.45
C ASP A 586 -24.01 -1.50 -9.51
N ILE A 587 -24.84 -0.49 -9.83
CA ILE A 587 -25.05 0.69 -8.96
C ILE A 587 -25.59 0.24 -7.59
N ASN A 588 -26.56 -0.68 -7.54
CA ASN A 588 -27.05 -1.24 -6.29
C ASN A 588 -25.96 -1.99 -5.52
N THR A 589 -25.15 -2.81 -6.21
CA THR A 589 -24.06 -3.59 -5.60
C THR A 589 -22.98 -2.68 -5.02
N LEU A 590 -22.59 -1.61 -5.73
CA LEU A 590 -21.62 -0.63 -5.25
C LEU A 590 -22.13 0.20 -4.07
N ILE A 591 -23.40 0.62 -4.06
CA ILE A 591 -23.95 1.42 -2.94
C ILE A 591 -24.08 0.57 -1.68
N THR A 592 -24.60 -0.65 -1.80
CA THR A 592 -24.73 -1.58 -0.65
C THR A 592 -23.36 -1.97 -0.08
N ASN A 593 -22.36 -2.18 -0.93
CA ASN A 593 -20.99 -2.55 -0.52
C ASN A 593 -20.03 -1.35 -0.46
N LYS A 594 -20.52 -0.10 -0.38
CA LYS A 594 -19.70 1.11 -0.62
C LYS A 594 -18.39 1.13 0.18
N SER A 595 -18.41 0.63 1.42
CA SER A 595 -17.30 0.56 2.37
C SER A 595 -16.04 -0.16 1.85
N ILE A 596 -16.19 -1.04 0.86
CA ILE A 596 -15.09 -1.80 0.24
C ILE A 596 -14.86 -1.41 -1.24
N THR A 597 -15.38 -0.26 -1.66
CA THR A 597 -15.30 0.24 -3.06
C THR A 597 -14.82 1.68 -3.11
N SER A 598 -14.40 2.12 -4.30
CA SER A 598 -13.93 3.48 -4.56
C SER A 598 -15.00 4.58 -4.40
N LEU A 599 -16.29 4.25 -4.24
CA LEU A 599 -17.33 5.24 -3.92
C LEU A 599 -17.08 5.97 -2.59
N MET A 600 -16.39 5.34 -1.63
CA MET A 600 -16.10 5.99 -0.33
C MET A 600 -15.07 7.12 -0.41
N TYR A 601 -14.41 7.32 -1.56
CA TYR A 601 -13.43 8.40 -1.75
C TYR A 601 -14.00 9.66 -2.41
N TYR A 602 -15.28 9.66 -2.82
CA TYR A 602 -15.99 10.83 -3.34
C TYR A 602 -17.04 11.29 -2.33
N ASN A 603 -17.14 12.60 -2.07
CA ASN A 603 -17.94 13.11 -0.96
C ASN A 603 -19.45 12.82 -1.13
N SER A 604 -19.92 12.92 -2.37
CA SER A 604 -21.32 12.71 -2.75
C SER A 604 -21.76 11.25 -2.80
N THR A 605 -20.91 10.30 -3.21
CA THR A 605 -21.28 8.86 -3.19
C THR A 605 -20.99 8.20 -1.84
N ALA A 606 -19.96 8.63 -1.11
CA ALA A 606 -19.78 8.27 0.30
C ALA A 606 -21.00 8.66 1.17
N SER A 607 -21.71 9.73 0.78
CA SER A 607 -22.93 10.23 1.43
C SER A 607 -24.18 9.35 1.26
N LEU A 608 -24.18 8.38 0.33
CA LEU A 608 -25.32 7.51 0.04
C LEU A 608 -25.62 6.53 1.18
N ASP A 609 -26.88 6.12 1.30
CA ASP A 609 -27.38 5.20 2.33
C ASP A 609 -27.25 3.74 1.85
N SER A 610 -26.24 3.04 2.36
CA SER A 610 -25.91 1.66 1.98
C SER A 610 -26.95 0.62 2.43
N GLU A 611 -27.81 0.94 3.40
CA GLU A 611 -28.95 0.08 3.78
C GLU A 611 -30.13 0.20 2.80
N TYR A 612 -30.21 1.31 2.05
CA TYR A 612 -31.23 1.51 1.02
C TYR A 612 -30.85 0.91 -0.34
N GLY A 613 -29.56 0.93 -0.68
CA GLY A 613 -29.05 0.52 -1.99
C GLY A 613 -29.56 1.43 -3.12
N ALA A 614 -29.99 0.82 -4.21
CA ALA A 614 -30.68 1.47 -5.31
C ALA A 614 -31.97 0.71 -5.67
N LYS A 615 -33.00 1.41 -6.15
CA LYS A 615 -34.30 0.80 -6.49
C LYS A 615 -34.82 1.35 -7.82
N ILE A 616 -35.35 0.49 -8.69
CA ILE A 616 -36.01 0.93 -9.93
C ILE A 616 -37.29 1.69 -9.58
N LEU A 617 -37.47 2.88 -10.18
CA LEU A 617 -38.73 3.59 -10.20
C LEU A 617 -39.61 3.00 -11.31
N VAL A 618 -40.42 2.01 -10.97
CA VAL A 618 -41.48 1.51 -11.85
C VAL A 618 -42.65 2.52 -11.79
N LEU A 619 -42.64 3.51 -12.68
CA LEU A 619 -43.89 4.15 -13.08
C LEU A 619 -44.69 3.12 -13.86
N GLY A 620 -45.96 2.92 -13.50
CA GLY A 620 -46.79 1.91 -14.15
C GLY A 620 -46.98 2.26 -15.62
N TYR A 621 -46.82 1.29 -16.52
CA TYR A 621 -47.24 1.45 -17.93
C TYR A 621 -48.74 1.84 -18.00
N ILE A 622 -49.51 1.40 -17.00
CA ILE A 622 -50.91 1.75 -16.73
C ILE A 622 -51.09 3.26 -16.50
N ASP A 623 -50.19 3.94 -15.78
CA ASP A 623 -50.28 5.39 -15.54
C ASP A 623 -50.16 6.17 -16.84
N MET A 624 -49.13 5.88 -17.64
CA MET A 624 -48.87 6.63 -18.86
C MET A 624 -49.95 6.38 -19.90
N VAL A 625 -50.42 5.14 -20.05
CA VAL A 625 -51.57 4.82 -20.92
C VAL A 625 -52.86 5.48 -20.40
N SER A 626 -53.09 5.54 -19.09
CA SER A 626 -54.25 6.24 -18.53
C SER A 626 -54.19 7.75 -18.77
N LEU A 627 -53.00 8.36 -18.66
CA LEU A 627 -52.80 9.78 -18.92
C LEU A 627 -52.95 10.10 -20.42
N GLU A 628 -52.42 9.24 -21.32
CA GLU A 628 -52.66 9.36 -22.75
C GLU A 628 -54.14 9.14 -23.12
N PHE A 629 -54.87 8.24 -22.45
CA PHE A 629 -56.31 8.06 -22.65
C PHE A 629 -57.14 9.27 -22.16
N LEU A 630 -56.67 9.98 -21.12
CA LEU A 630 -57.28 11.22 -20.63
C LEU A 630 -56.93 12.45 -21.48
N CYS A 631 -55.79 12.45 -22.19
CA CYS A 631 -55.33 13.57 -23.01
C CYS A 631 -55.54 13.39 -24.52
N SER A 632 -55.83 12.18 -25.01
CA SER A 632 -56.04 11.91 -26.43
C SER A 632 -57.45 12.27 -26.88
N ASN A 633 -57.54 13.26 -27.77
CA ASN A 633 -58.80 13.72 -28.36
C ASN A 633 -59.25 12.77 -29.50
N VAL A 634 -59.52 11.50 -29.15
CA VAL A 634 -59.81 10.42 -30.11
C VAL A 634 -61.18 10.64 -30.74
N GLY A 635 -61.19 11.20 -31.96
CA GLY A 635 -62.38 11.64 -32.70
C GLY A 635 -63.36 10.56 -33.19
N ILE A 636 -63.48 9.43 -32.49
CA ILE A 636 -64.42 8.33 -32.79
C ILE A 636 -65.72 8.49 -31.98
N PHE A 637 -65.72 9.21 -30.86
CA PHE A 637 -66.93 9.53 -30.09
C PHE A 637 -67.37 10.99 -30.30
N GLN A 638 -68.21 11.23 -31.31
CA GLN A 638 -68.91 12.53 -31.50
C GLN A 638 -70.09 12.69 -30.51
N ALA A 639 -69.80 12.63 -29.22
CA ALA A 639 -70.70 13.05 -28.16
C ALA A 639 -69.86 13.74 -27.07
N PRO A 640 -70.05 15.05 -26.82
CA PRO A 640 -69.36 15.69 -25.71
C PRO A 640 -69.83 15.05 -24.40
N PHE A 641 -68.89 14.56 -23.59
CA PHE A 641 -69.20 14.09 -22.25
C PHE A 641 -69.91 15.20 -21.48
N THR A 642 -71.00 14.86 -20.77
CA THR A 642 -71.61 15.85 -19.89
C THR A 642 -70.62 16.21 -18.78
N LEU A 643 -70.67 17.45 -18.30
CA LEU A 643 -69.79 17.96 -17.23
C LEU A 643 -69.92 17.14 -15.93
N THR A 644 -70.99 16.35 -15.80
CA THR A 644 -71.18 15.33 -14.75
C THR A 644 -70.41 14.04 -15.06
N THR A 645 -70.50 13.51 -16.29
CA THR A 645 -69.77 12.31 -16.73
C THR A 645 -68.25 12.53 -16.67
N GLU A 646 -67.76 13.68 -17.13
CA GLU A 646 -66.34 14.06 -17.06
C GLU A 646 -65.81 14.03 -15.63
N ARG A 647 -66.57 14.61 -14.69
CA ARG A 647 -66.26 14.56 -13.24
C ARG A 647 -66.29 13.16 -12.66
N TRP A 648 -67.20 12.29 -13.09
CA TRP A 648 -67.25 10.89 -12.65
C TRP A 648 -66.08 10.07 -13.21
N ILE A 649 -65.65 10.32 -14.45
CA ILE A 649 -64.45 9.70 -15.03
C ILE A 649 -63.22 10.16 -14.25
N TYR A 650 -63.07 11.47 -14.01
CA TYR A 650 -61.94 12.03 -13.26
C TYR A 650 -61.88 11.54 -11.81
N PHE A 651 -63.01 11.45 -11.11
CA PHE A 651 -63.05 10.82 -9.79
C PHE A 651 -62.80 9.31 -9.85
N GLY A 652 -63.26 8.62 -10.90
CA GLY A 652 -63.03 7.19 -11.10
C GLY A 652 -61.55 6.87 -11.27
N THR A 653 -60.83 7.57 -12.15
CA THR A 653 -59.39 7.38 -12.35
C THR A 653 -58.58 7.78 -11.12
N PHE A 654 -58.92 8.91 -10.48
CA PHE A 654 -58.28 9.34 -9.22
C PHE A 654 -58.47 8.33 -8.08
N ILE A 655 -59.65 7.71 -7.97
CA ILE A 655 -59.93 6.63 -7.02
C ILE A 655 -59.19 5.34 -7.40
N SER A 656 -59.07 4.99 -8.69
CA SER A 656 -58.29 3.84 -9.14
C SER A 656 -56.80 3.96 -8.77
N ILE A 657 -56.16 5.09 -9.07
CA ILE A 657 -54.76 5.39 -8.69
C ILE A 657 -54.59 5.22 -7.17
N ILE A 658 -55.50 5.82 -6.38
CA ILE A 658 -55.51 5.70 -4.91
C ILE A 658 -55.74 4.26 -4.41
N LEU A 659 -56.41 3.39 -5.16
CA LEU A 659 -56.67 2.00 -4.80
C LEU A 659 -55.61 1.02 -5.31
N GLU A 660 -54.85 1.35 -6.36
CA GLU A 660 -53.89 0.46 -7.01
C GLU A 660 -52.44 0.68 -6.52
N ASP A 661 -52.06 1.94 -6.23
CA ASP A 661 -50.68 2.27 -5.83
C ASP A 661 -50.46 2.26 -4.31
N ILE A 662 -51.48 2.65 -3.53
CA ILE A 662 -51.37 2.68 -2.06
C ILE A 662 -51.12 1.27 -1.46
N PRO A 663 -51.71 0.16 -1.96
CA PRO A 663 -51.35 -1.18 -1.50
C PRO A 663 -49.88 -1.54 -1.79
N GLN A 664 -49.33 -1.11 -2.93
CA GLN A 664 -47.94 -1.40 -3.29
C GLN A 664 -46.95 -0.70 -2.35
N LEU A 665 -47.32 0.51 -1.88
CA LEU A 665 -46.60 1.25 -0.83
C LEU A 665 -46.53 0.50 0.53
N VAL A 666 -47.42 -0.47 0.76
CA VAL A 666 -47.51 -1.25 2.02
C VAL A 666 -46.83 -2.63 1.90
N THR A 667 -46.73 -3.21 0.70
CA THR A 667 -46.11 -4.55 0.52
C THR A 667 -44.60 -4.61 0.77
N GLY A 668 -43.91 -3.47 0.92
CA GLY A 668 -42.48 -3.42 1.25
C GLY A 668 -42.08 -3.93 2.66
N PHE A 669 -43.04 -4.38 3.48
CA PHE A 669 -42.84 -4.74 4.89
C PHE A 669 -42.82 -6.26 5.19
N ILE A 670 -42.78 -7.15 4.19
CA ILE A 670 -42.74 -8.60 4.40
C ILE A 670 -41.44 -9.22 3.82
N PRO A 671 -40.55 -9.79 4.65
CA PRO A 671 -39.37 -10.50 4.17
C PRO A 671 -39.76 -11.88 3.63
N VAL A 672 -39.78 -12.02 2.30
CA VAL A 672 -40.06 -13.30 1.62
C VAL A 672 -38.77 -14.13 1.54
N GLN A 673 -38.74 -15.28 2.23
CA GLN A 673 -37.67 -16.27 2.09
C GLN A 673 -37.71 -16.93 0.69
N PRO A 674 -36.55 -17.33 0.13
CA PRO A 674 -36.50 -17.90 -1.22
C PRO A 674 -37.28 -19.23 -1.31
N PRO A 675 -38.08 -19.44 -2.37
CA PRO A 675 -38.91 -20.63 -2.50
C PRO A 675 -38.08 -21.88 -2.84
N ALA A 676 -38.33 -22.96 -2.12
CA ALA A 676 -37.74 -24.28 -2.43
C ALA A 676 -38.28 -24.83 -3.77
N VAL A 677 -37.40 -25.51 -4.51
CA VAL A 677 -37.72 -26.11 -5.82
C VAL A 677 -38.86 -27.14 -5.71
N ARG A 678 -39.88 -27.01 -6.57
CA ARG A 678 -40.83 -28.09 -6.86
C ARG A 678 -41.17 -28.17 -8.34
N ASN A 679 -41.12 -29.40 -8.87
CA ASN A 679 -41.24 -29.67 -10.30
C ASN A 679 -42.67 -29.51 -10.83
N LYS A 680 -42.78 -29.18 -12.12
CA LYS A 680 -44.04 -29.23 -12.87
C LYS A 680 -44.58 -30.66 -12.91
N PHE A 681 -45.87 -30.83 -12.66
CA PHE A 681 -46.60 -32.01 -13.09
C PHE A 681 -46.80 -31.99 -14.62
N ARG A 682 -46.93 -33.18 -15.21
CA ARG A 682 -47.39 -33.40 -16.59
C ARG A 682 -48.33 -34.61 -16.56
N GLU A 683 -49.33 -34.62 -17.44
CA GLU A 683 -50.38 -35.64 -17.47
C GLU A 683 -49.85 -36.99 -17.98
N SER A 684 -50.33 -38.10 -17.43
CA SER A 684 -51.13 -39.11 -18.17
C SER A 684 -51.43 -40.38 -17.34
N ASP A 685 -52.57 -40.97 -17.66
CA ASP A 685 -52.98 -42.37 -17.58
C ASP A 685 -53.11 -43.17 -16.26
N SER A 686 -54.16 -43.99 -16.28
CA SER A 686 -54.75 -44.86 -15.27
C SER A 686 -53.89 -46.06 -14.82
N ILE A 687 -54.19 -46.62 -13.62
CA ILE A 687 -54.68 -48.02 -13.43
C ILE A 687 -54.92 -48.39 -11.93
N ILE A 688 -56.17 -48.77 -11.60
CA ILE A 688 -56.67 -49.85 -10.72
C ILE A 688 -56.03 -50.14 -9.31
N SER A 689 -56.89 -50.06 -8.26
CA SER A 689 -56.98 -50.92 -7.03
C SER A 689 -56.42 -50.50 -5.64
N THR A 690 -57.35 -50.42 -4.66
CA THR A 690 -57.29 -50.88 -3.23
C THR A 690 -56.19 -50.45 -2.24
N GLY A 691 -56.58 -50.05 -1.00
CA GLY A 691 -55.73 -50.22 0.21
C GLY A 691 -56.13 -49.41 1.47
N ASN A 692 -56.81 -50.02 2.44
CA ASN A 692 -57.33 -49.44 3.70
C ASN A 692 -56.32 -48.78 4.67
N GLY A 693 -56.83 -47.85 5.52
CA GLY A 693 -56.24 -47.37 6.80
C GLY A 693 -55.69 -45.93 6.74
N GLY A 694 -55.93 -44.98 7.67
CA GLY A 694 -56.58 -45.01 8.99
C GLY A 694 -55.55 -44.91 10.13
N GLY A 695 -55.52 -43.91 11.03
CA GLY A 695 -56.29 -42.65 11.12
C GLY A 695 -56.01 -41.87 12.44
N ASN A 696 -56.39 -40.58 12.51
CA ASN A 696 -56.35 -39.64 13.66
C ASN A 696 -54.94 -39.27 14.22
N ILE A 697 -54.52 -38.01 14.50
CA ILE A 697 -55.09 -36.68 14.87
C ILE A 697 -55.11 -36.39 16.39
N ARG A 698 -54.14 -35.57 16.85
CA ARG A 698 -54.15 -34.45 17.84
C ARG A 698 -52.67 -34.14 18.22
N ARG A 699 -52.07 -32.93 18.19
CA ARG A 699 -52.43 -31.48 18.29
C ARG A 699 -52.38 -30.94 19.74
N GLN A 700 -51.77 -29.74 19.90
CA GLN A 700 -51.56 -28.89 21.11
C GLN A 700 -50.37 -29.26 22.03
N SER A 701 -49.78 -28.35 22.84
CA SER A 701 -49.17 -27.01 22.56
C SER A 701 -48.71 -26.29 23.86
N PHE A 702 -47.81 -25.28 23.72
CA PHE A 702 -47.60 -24.09 24.60
C PHE A 702 -46.68 -24.12 25.86
N LEU A 703 -46.03 -22.95 26.05
CA LEU A 703 -45.56 -22.27 27.28
C LEU A 703 -44.11 -22.47 27.84
N ALA A 704 -43.45 -21.30 28.00
CA ALA A 704 -42.40 -20.92 28.97
C ALA A 704 -43.00 -19.84 29.93
N PRO A 705 -42.31 -18.94 30.70
CA PRO A 705 -40.88 -18.60 30.86
C PRO A 705 -40.35 -19.03 32.26
N PRO A 706 -39.83 -18.25 33.26
CA PRO A 706 -39.65 -16.79 33.49
C PRO A 706 -38.17 -16.33 33.68
N LEU A 707 -37.93 -15.18 34.33
CA LEU A 707 -36.63 -14.68 34.85
C LEU A 707 -36.79 -14.15 36.30
N SER A 708 -35.68 -13.95 37.04
CA SER A 708 -35.54 -12.84 38.01
C SER A 708 -34.07 -12.58 38.43
N ILE A 709 -33.82 -11.46 39.12
CA ILE A 709 -32.50 -10.85 39.43
C ILE A 709 -32.38 -10.57 40.94
N ASN A 710 -31.18 -10.70 41.55
CA ASN A 710 -30.65 -9.71 42.54
C ASN A 710 -29.21 -10.00 43.04
N SER A 711 -28.66 -9.05 43.80
CA SER A 711 -27.23 -8.95 44.18
C SER A 711 -27.01 -8.78 45.69
N SER A 712 -25.79 -9.08 46.19
CA SER A 712 -25.05 -8.31 47.22
C SER A 712 -23.73 -8.99 47.65
N ASN A 713 -22.78 -8.18 48.12
CA ASN A 713 -21.52 -8.53 48.82
C ASN A 713 -21.64 -8.02 50.29
N PRO A 714 -20.72 -8.22 51.28
CA PRO A 714 -19.25 -8.24 51.16
C PRO A 714 -18.47 -9.19 52.12
N GLY A 715 -17.12 -9.18 52.06
CA GLY A 715 -16.24 -9.70 53.13
C GLY A 715 -14.76 -9.89 52.75
N ASN A 716 -13.86 -9.08 53.33
CA ASN A 716 -12.38 -9.14 53.26
C ASN A 716 -11.82 -9.05 54.72
N PRO A 717 -10.50 -9.02 55.07
CA PRO A 717 -9.29 -8.73 54.27
C PRO A 717 -8.05 -9.63 54.56
N GLY A 718 -6.87 -9.20 54.11
CA GLY A 718 -5.54 -9.79 54.38
C GLY A 718 -4.62 -9.67 53.16
N GLU A 719 -4.29 -8.48 52.67
CA GLU A 719 -3.21 -7.59 53.15
C GLU A 719 -1.82 -8.23 53.25
N ASP A 720 -0.98 -7.91 52.25
CA ASP A 720 0.38 -7.39 52.47
C ASP A 720 0.69 -6.35 51.36
N VAL A 721 1.59 -5.38 51.60
CA VAL A 721 1.61 -4.08 50.88
C VAL A 721 3.06 -3.62 50.54
N ILE A 722 3.20 -2.47 49.85
CA ILE A 722 4.42 -1.62 49.67
C ILE A 722 5.32 -1.99 48.47
N ILE A 723 5.74 -1.07 47.57
CA ILE A 723 5.37 0.33 47.26
C ILE A 723 5.63 0.58 45.75
N VAL A 724 4.94 1.56 45.13
CA VAL A 724 5.34 2.17 43.85
C VAL A 724 5.39 3.70 44.01
N PRO A 725 6.51 4.38 43.70
CA PRO A 725 6.57 5.85 43.69
C PRO A 725 5.94 6.40 42.41
N GLY A 726 5.06 7.40 42.53
CA GLY A 726 4.26 7.92 41.41
C GLY A 726 4.95 8.98 40.55
N SER A 727 4.42 9.20 39.35
CA SER A 727 4.73 10.34 38.48
C SER A 727 3.64 11.42 38.58
N PRO A 728 3.98 12.72 38.52
CA PRO A 728 3.01 13.80 38.60
C PRO A 728 2.18 13.93 37.32
N GLY A 729 0.88 14.16 37.45
CA GLY A 729 -0.01 14.38 36.30
C GLY A 729 0.08 15.81 35.76
N ILE A 730 0.14 15.93 34.43
CA ILE A 730 -0.14 17.17 33.70
C ILE A 730 -1.23 16.84 32.67
N GLY A 731 -2.41 17.45 32.82
CA GLY A 731 -3.50 17.31 31.86
C GLY A 731 -3.42 18.36 30.76
N VAL A 732 -3.57 17.95 29.51
CA VAL A 732 -3.81 18.84 28.36
C VAL A 732 -5.04 18.31 27.61
N GLY A 733 -5.92 19.22 27.19
CA GLY A 733 -7.27 18.88 26.74
C GLY A 733 -7.36 18.28 25.34
N SER A 734 -8.39 17.47 25.11
CA SER A 734 -8.75 16.94 23.79
C SER A 734 -9.24 18.04 22.84
N ALA A 735 -8.47 18.34 21.80
CA ALA A 735 -8.92 19.17 20.68
C ALA A 735 -9.33 18.28 19.49
N LYS A 736 -10.64 18.16 19.24
CA LYS A 736 -11.14 17.87 17.89
C LYS A 736 -10.89 19.11 17.02
N PHE A 737 -10.61 18.95 15.72
CA PHE A 737 -11.38 19.60 14.65
C PHE A 737 -10.92 19.20 13.24
N LYS A 738 -11.93 19.07 12.35
CA LYS A 738 -11.89 19.13 10.88
C LYS A 738 -10.73 18.43 10.18
#